data_AF-A0A6G0TDP9-F1
#
_entry.id   AF-A0A6G0TDP9-F1
#
_cell.length_a   1.000
_cell.length_b   1.000
_cell.length_c   1.000
_cell.angle_alpha   90.00
_cell.angle_beta   90.00
_cell.angle_gamma   90.00
#
_symmetry.space_group_name_H-M   'P 1'
#
loop_
_entity.id
_entity.type
_entity.pdbx_description
1 polymer ?
#
loop_
_entity_poly.entity_id
_entity_poly.type
_entity_poly.pdbx_seq_one_letter_code
_entity_poly.pdbx_strand_id
1 'polypeptide(L)'
;MLKRLQDPDFKKANQIASVKNRLKRMENPVFKKTYQIQNVGNIRKRRLPSDSSLCQNVSTKKKTPNSISYKKRERQKLNETRQKKDVLISEYILKRSQGLSEKCYSCHRLRFPSSVNKCNSGIFNRLGMSIPSDAKSTVTTCTSCHPHIKKSKVPPFFIGNGYELNSIPSSVTQSNQIEKQMVSLRLPFMKIFKCLRSDGQLKIKGNVINVPTDLTKTTSILPRRAENLAAVKMMKVKLKRKSYFKQHYFYQNVRPSLVVSALNDLIKKPLYKDAEIDKDWLAHVSETTKSLENGLDHNSEGTDDEDTNIEPINPGTMDTMIENCDFVSFAPGDGMKPLSILIDDHAEEKAFPDLFGGHPRTNKSPLKNYLKVVRSKLLNVDRRFASDSSNLFFKCKETQLRKDAANPAVPNKMIDNDQGYRMLHNVQNSPSYLAAMRKNVFAMVRQEGQPTLFLTFSPSESTWTDLLKILYKLRYSKTLSDDTVLTYAQKSDLIRQDPVVCATYFDHTFRTLFKLIKSKNVIFKEHSVKHFFYRVEYKYRGSPHVHMLLWLDNASVFDPAKPETFGACVTLINKYITCMVDDGSPAHEYLHKNTHSHTTRTCYRTDKDKQMKKCRFNIPYPPMNETCILTPLTEDISNPITRKIRTLQYEKLLQYLRDFKDSDSSSAPSLEDILQKLSIKNVNEYKSIIRTVIRRPTVFLKRTIKQRMISGFNEELFPLWQSNMDIQFATCSDTYI
;
A
#
# COMPACT_ATOMS: atom_id res chain seq x y z
N MET A 1 -22.35 -20.38 -30.32
CA MET A 1 -20.88 -20.27 -30.45
C MET A 1 -20.12 -20.54 -29.14
N LEU A 2 -20.60 -20.06 -27.98
CA LEU A 2 -19.95 -20.22 -26.67
C LEU A 2 -19.80 -21.68 -26.16
N LYS A 3 -20.69 -22.61 -26.53
CA LYS A 3 -20.57 -24.03 -26.16
C LYS A 3 -19.40 -24.76 -26.85
N ARG A 4 -19.04 -24.40 -28.09
CA ARG A 4 -17.91 -25.03 -28.83
C ARG A 4 -16.52 -24.69 -28.26
N LEU A 5 -16.37 -23.57 -27.55
CA LEU A 5 -15.08 -23.13 -26.98
C LEU A 5 -14.78 -23.71 -25.59
N GLN A 6 -15.77 -24.34 -24.96
CA GLN A 6 -15.63 -25.03 -23.66
C GLN A 6 -15.36 -26.52 -23.83
N ASP A 7 -15.58 -27.07 -25.03
CA ASP A 7 -15.25 -28.43 -25.41
C ASP A 7 -13.71 -28.66 -25.37
N PRO A 8 -13.21 -29.56 -24.51
CA PRO A 8 -11.79 -29.86 -24.38
C PRO A 8 -11.14 -30.31 -25.69
N ASP A 9 -11.86 -31.09 -26.51
CA ASP A 9 -11.34 -31.69 -27.73
C ASP A 9 -11.24 -30.65 -28.84
N PHE A 10 -12.24 -29.78 -28.96
CA PHE A 10 -12.17 -28.63 -29.85
C PHE A 10 -11.03 -27.67 -29.47
N LYS A 11 -10.78 -27.47 -28.17
CA LYS A 11 -9.69 -26.62 -27.67
C LYS A 11 -8.31 -27.21 -27.98
N LYS A 12 -8.17 -28.53 -27.85
CA LYS A 12 -6.94 -29.26 -28.20
C LYS A 12 -6.70 -29.22 -29.70
N ALA A 13 -7.72 -29.46 -30.53
CA ALA A 13 -7.65 -29.35 -31.98
C ALA A 13 -7.26 -27.94 -32.44
N ASN A 14 -7.85 -26.89 -31.85
CA ASN A 14 -7.49 -25.50 -32.18
C ASN A 14 -6.07 -25.12 -31.71
N GLN A 15 -5.61 -25.64 -30.58
CA GLN A 15 -4.22 -25.47 -30.14
C GLN A 15 -3.24 -26.14 -31.12
N ILE A 16 -3.54 -27.37 -31.55
CA ILE A 16 -2.72 -28.10 -32.52
C ILE A 16 -2.67 -27.35 -33.86
N ALA A 17 -3.82 -26.90 -34.37
CA ALA A 17 -3.89 -26.12 -35.61
C ALA A 17 -3.15 -24.77 -35.50
N SER A 18 -3.28 -24.08 -34.36
CA SER A 18 -2.57 -22.83 -34.09
C SER A 18 -1.05 -23.03 -34.02
N VAL A 19 -0.59 -24.12 -33.39
CA VAL A 19 0.84 -24.48 -33.32
C VAL A 19 1.38 -24.83 -34.70
N LYS A 20 0.67 -25.64 -35.51
CA LYS A 20 1.05 -25.96 -36.90
C LYS A 20 1.16 -24.70 -37.76
N ASN A 21 0.17 -23.80 -37.67
CA ASN A 21 0.19 -22.53 -38.40
C ASN A 21 1.31 -21.59 -37.94
N ARG A 22 1.64 -21.60 -36.63
CA ARG A 22 2.77 -20.84 -36.11
C ARG A 22 4.10 -21.40 -36.61
N LEU A 23 4.27 -22.72 -36.64
CA LEU A 23 5.48 -23.38 -37.14
C LEU A 23 5.69 -23.06 -38.63
N LYS A 24 4.66 -23.18 -39.47
CA LYS A 24 4.71 -22.76 -40.87
C LYS A 24 5.10 -21.29 -41.05
N ARG A 25 4.59 -20.38 -40.21
CA ARG A 25 4.98 -18.96 -40.26
C ARG A 25 6.42 -18.71 -39.79
N MET A 26 6.95 -19.56 -38.92
CA MET A 26 8.33 -19.47 -38.42
C MET A 26 9.37 -19.94 -39.45
N GLU A 27 8.96 -20.66 -40.49
CA GLU A 27 9.81 -20.98 -41.66
C GLU A 27 10.10 -19.73 -42.50
N ASN A 28 9.22 -18.72 -42.47
CA ASN A 28 9.47 -17.45 -43.14
C ASN A 28 10.52 -16.62 -42.34
N PRO A 29 11.70 -16.30 -42.93
CA PRO A 29 12.78 -15.64 -42.21
C PRO A 29 12.45 -14.22 -41.75
N VAL A 30 11.63 -13.49 -42.52
CA VAL A 30 11.18 -12.13 -42.19
C VAL A 30 10.22 -12.16 -41.00
N PHE A 31 9.26 -13.09 -41.00
CA PHE A 31 8.35 -13.27 -39.88
C PHE A 31 9.08 -13.73 -38.62
N LYS A 32 10.01 -14.69 -38.74
CA LYS A 32 10.85 -15.18 -37.64
C LYS A 32 11.65 -14.04 -36.98
N LYS A 33 12.28 -13.18 -37.78
CA LYS A 33 13.06 -12.03 -37.30
C LYS A 33 12.15 -11.01 -36.59
N THR A 34 10.99 -10.70 -37.17
CA THR A 34 10.01 -9.76 -36.60
C THR A 34 9.40 -10.28 -35.30
N TYR A 35 9.06 -11.58 -35.25
CA TYR A 35 8.54 -12.27 -34.09
C TYR A 35 9.57 -12.33 -32.94
N GLN A 36 10.84 -12.58 -33.24
CA GLN A 36 11.93 -12.54 -32.27
C GLN A 36 12.14 -11.13 -31.71
N ILE A 37 12.16 -10.10 -32.56
CA ILE A 37 12.30 -8.69 -32.15
C ILE A 37 11.13 -8.27 -31.25
N GLN A 38 9.88 -8.62 -31.63
CA GLN A 38 8.70 -8.35 -30.81
C GLN A 38 8.73 -9.10 -29.47
N ASN A 39 9.17 -10.36 -29.45
CA ASN A 39 9.31 -11.12 -28.20
C ASN A 39 10.39 -10.53 -27.30
N VAL A 40 11.56 -10.15 -27.83
CA VAL A 40 12.61 -9.46 -27.06
C VAL A 40 12.11 -8.10 -26.53
N GLY A 41 11.36 -7.35 -27.34
CA GLY A 41 10.72 -6.10 -26.94
C GLY A 41 9.69 -6.29 -25.82
N ASN A 42 8.87 -7.34 -25.92
CA ASN A 42 7.87 -7.68 -24.90
C ASN A 42 8.51 -8.21 -23.61
N ILE A 43 9.62 -8.97 -23.71
CA ILE A 43 10.42 -9.41 -22.56
C ILE A 43 11.05 -8.19 -21.86
N ARG A 44 11.61 -7.23 -22.62
CA ARG A 44 12.16 -5.98 -22.07
C ARG A 44 11.08 -5.10 -21.40
N LYS A 45 9.86 -5.05 -21.95
CA LYS A 45 8.72 -4.32 -21.35
C LYS A 45 8.13 -5.00 -20.12
N ARG A 46 8.26 -6.33 -19.99
CA ARG A 46 7.75 -7.14 -18.86
C ARG A 46 8.73 -7.28 -17.71
N ARG A 47 10.01 -6.97 -17.91
CA ARG A 47 10.95 -6.81 -16.79
C ARG A 47 10.52 -5.61 -15.97
N LEU A 48 10.18 -5.84 -14.70
CA LEU A 48 10.23 -4.81 -13.67
C LEU A 48 11.55 -4.04 -13.82
N PRO A 49 11.59 -2.70 -13.61
CA PRO A 49 12.83 -1.95 -13.72
C PRO A 49 13.88 -2.60 -12.82
N SER A 50 14.86 -3.29 -13.41
CA SER A 50 16.09 -3.64 -12.74
C SER A 50 16.79 -2.32 -12.43
N ASP A 51 17.14 -2.11 -11.17
CA ASP A 51 17.94 -1.01 -10.65
C ASP A 51 19.02 -0.60 -11.68
N SER A 52 18.80 0.50 -12.39
CA SER A 52 19.72 1.06 -13.37
C SER A 52 20.86 1.85 -12.71
N SER A 53 21.28 1.45 -11.51
CA SER A 53 22.33 2.13 -10.73
C SER A 53 23.69 1.43 -10.78
N LEU A 54 23.85 0.36 -11.58
CA LEU A 54 25.12 -0.37 -11.71
C LEU A 54 25.80 -0.23 -13.08
N CYS A 55 25.62 0.90 -13.77
CA CYS A 55 26.50 1.29 -14.87
C CYS A 55 27.22 2.59 -14.49
N GLN A 56 28.34 2.46 -13.77
CA GLN A 56 29.32 3.52 -13.69
C GLN A 56 30.17 3.48 -14.96
N ASN A 57 30.04 4.52 -15.78
CA ASN A 57 30.97 4.82 -16.86
C ASN A 57 32.35 5.08 -16.26
N VAL A 58 33.28 4.14 -16.43
CA VAL A 58 34.69 4.35 -16.12
C VAL A 58 35.31 5.05 -17.34
N SER A 59 35.60 6.34 -17.17
CA SER A 59 36.42 7.11 -18.10
C SER A 59 37.84 6.52 -18.13
N THR A 60 38.27 6.08 -19.30
CA THR A 60 39.62 5.56 -19.56
C THR A 60 40.63 6.70 -19.61
N LYS A 61 41.25 7.02 -18.47
CA LYS A 61 42.58 7.63 -18.45
C LYS A 61 43.61 6.54 -18.15
N LYS A 62 44.52 6.31 -19.09
CA LYS A 62 45.65 5.37 -18.96
C LYS A 62 46.44 5.72 -17.68
N LYS A 63 46.44 4.83 -16.70
CA LYS A 63 47.32 4.86 -15.51
C LYS A 63 48.01 3.50 -15.40
N THR A 64 49.22 3.51 -14.87
CA THR A 64 50.22 2.44 -14.93
C THR A 64 49.77 1.11 -14.26
N PRO A 65 50.29 -0.05 -14.74
CA PRO A 65 49.73 -1.39 -14.45
C PRO A 65 49.77 -1.82 -12.98
N ASN A 66 50.81 -1.45 -12.22
CA ASN A 66 50.99 -1.92 -10.84
C ASN A 66 49.99 -1.30 -9.84
N SER A 67 49.46 -0.10 -10.12
CA SER A 67 48.47 0.55 -9.25
C SER A 67 47.04 -0.03 -9.40
N ILE A 68 46.76 -0.72 -10.50
CA ILE A 68 45.43 -1.29 -10.81
C ILE A 68 45.22 -2.62 -10.07
N SER A 69 46.26 -3.45 -9.98
CA SER A 69 46.20 -4.75 -9.29
C SER A 69 45.92 -4.59 -7.79
N TYR A 70 46.63 -3.68 -7.12
CA TYR A 70 46.43 -3.38 -5.70
C TYR A 70 45.03 -2.81 -5.43
N LYS A 71 44.60 -1.79 -6.19
CA LYS A 71 43.25 -1.21 -6.07
C LYS A 71 42.14 -2.21 -6.40
N LYS A 72 42.39 -3.17 -7.28
CA LYS A 72 41.45 -4.26 -7.60
C LYS A 72 41.34 -5.24 -6.43
N ARG A 73 42.46 -5.62 -5.80
CA ARG A 73 42.50 -6.47 -4.59
C ARG A 73 41.82 -5.78 -3.40
N GLU A 74 42.08 -4.49 -3.16
CA GLU A 74 41.38 -3.73 -2.11
C GLU A 74 39.87 -3.63 -2.36
N ARG A 75 39.46 -3.34 -3.61
CA ARG A 75 38.03 -3.33 -3.98
C ARG A 75 37.38 -4.68 -3.79
N GLN A 76 38.11 -5.76 -4.06
CA GLN A 76 37.63 -7.12 -3.84
C GLN A 76 37.48 -7.42 -2.35
N LYS A 77 38.51 -7.13 -1.53
CA LYS A 77 38.42 -7.26 -0.06
C LYS A 77 37.29 -6.42 0.55
N LEU A 78 37.09 -5.20 0.06
CA LEU A 78 36.01 -4.32 0.49
C LEU A 78 34.64 -4.88 0.09
N ASN A 79 34.52 -5.43 -1.12
CA ASN A 79 33.29 -6.09 -1.57
C ASN A 79 33.00 -7.36 -0.77
N GLU A 80 34.01 -8.17 -0.46
CA GLU A 80 33.88 -9.36 0.40
C GLU A 80 33.42 -8.96 1.81
N THR A 81 33.99 -7.89 2.36
CA THR A 81 33.59 -7.34 3.67
C THR A 81 32.15 -6.83 3.65
N ARG A 82 31.72 -6.15 2.57
CA ARG A 82 30.34 -5.68 2.39
C ARG A 82 29.32 -6.79 2.20
N GLN A 83 29.77 -7.98 1.80
CA GLN A 83 28.91 -9.16 1.61
C GLN A 83 28.82 -10.03 2.87
N LYS A 84 29.49 -9.65 3.96
CA LYS A 84 29.36 -10.34 5.25
C LYS A 84 27.92 -10.21 5.77
N LYS A 85 27.42 -11.31 6.34
CA LYS A 85 26.05 -11.42 6.87
C LYS A 85 25.71 -10.28 7.83
N ASP A 86 26.57 -10.04 8.83
CA ASP A 86 26.30 -9.06 9.87
C ASP A 86 26.24 -7.64 9.31
N VAL A 87 27.12 -7.30 8.37
CA VAL A 87 27.14 -5.98 7.71
C VAL A 87 25.84 -5.75 6.93
N LEU A 88 25.36 -6.76 6.19
CA LEU A 88 24.12 -6.67 5.44
C LEU A 88 22.89 -6.54 6.35
N ILE A 89 22.87 -7.28 7.46
CA ILE A 89 21.80 -7.21 8.46
C ILE A 89 21.81 -5.83 9.16
N SER A 90 22.97 -5.34 9.59
CA SER A 90 23.10 -4.00 10.18
C SER A 90 22.68 -2.89 9.20
N GLU A 91 23.06 -3.02 7.92
CA GLU A 91 22.63 -2.06 6.88
C GLU A 91 21.10 -2.10 6.68
N TYR A 92 20.48 -3.28 6.76
CA TYR A 92 19.02 -3.40 6.71
C TYR A 92 18.35 -2.77 7.93
N ILE A 93 18.83 -3.06 9.14
CA ILE A 93 18.28 -2.50 10.39
C ILE A 93 18.36 -0.97 10.34
N LEU A 94 19.50 -0.42 9.90
CA LEU A 94 19.69 1.02 9.73
C LEU A 94 18.73 1.61 8.67
N LYS A 95 18.54 0.95 7.53
CA LYS A 95 17.61 1.42 6.49
C LYS A 95 16.16 1.33 6.93
N ARG A 96 15.81 0.35 7.77
CA ARG A 96 14.46 0.20 8.33
C ARG A 96 14.17 1.30 9.35
N SER A 97 15.10 1.60 10.25
CA SER A 97 14.93 2.69 11.22
C SER A 97 14.90 4.08 10.56
N GLN A 98 15.43 4.18 9.34
CA GLN A 98 15.42 5.40 8.54
C GLN A 98 14.14 5.54 7.70
N GLY A 99 13.40 6.63 7.95
CA GLY A 99 12.23 7.01 7.16
C GLY A 99 12.49 7.96 6.01
N LEU A 100 11.39 8.47 5.46
CA LEU A 100 11.39 9.67 4.62
C LEU A 100 11.68 10.88 5.51
N SER A 101 12.95 11.28 5.62
CA SER A 101 13.38 12.43 6.43
C SER A 101 14.10 13.52 5.63
N GLU A 102 14.78 13.15 4.53
CA GLU A 102 15.70 14.05 3.85
C GLU A 102 15.00 14.87 2.77
N LYS A 103 15.09 16.20 2.87
CA LYS A 103 14.64 17.12 1.83
C LYS A 103 15.68 17.20 0.70
N CYS A 104 15.23 16.96 -0.53
CA CYS A 104 16.03 17.31 -1.70
C CYS A 104 15.87 18.80 -2.04
N TYR A 105 16.96 19.56 -2.04
CA TYR A 105 16.96 21.00 -2.36
C TYR A 105 16.56 21.33 -3.81
N SER A 106 16.69 20.38 -4.74
CA SER A 106 16.29 20.60 -6.14
C SER A 106 14.79 20.39 -6.37
N CYS A 107 14.21 19.30 -5.85
CA CYS A 107 12.83 18.91 -6.19
C CYS A 107 11.86 19.00 -5.02
N HIS A 108 12.34 19.42 -3.84
CA HIS A 108 11.59 19.50 -2.59
C HIS A 108 10.85 18.22 -2.19
N ARG A 109 11.31 17.06 -2.67
CA ARG A 109 10.78 15.76 -2.26
C ARG A 109 11.50 15.25 -1.02
N LEU A 110 10.74 14.64 -0.12
CA LEU A 110 11.23 13.78 0.95
C LEU A 110 11.83 12.51 0.35
N ARG A 111 12.97 12.10 0.90
CA ARG A 111 13.74 10.93 0.49
C ARG A 111 14.26 10.20 1.71
N PHE A 112 14.52 8.92 1.52
CA PHE A 112 15.32 8.15 2.48
C PHE A 112 16.75 8.72 2.52
N PRO A 113 17.42 8.70 3.68
CA PRO A 113 18.84 9.05 3.81
C PRO A 113 19.74 8.29 2.83
N SER A 114 19.45 7.02 2.59
CA SER A 114 20.15 6.18 1.59
C SER A 114 19.96 6.64 0.13
N SER A 115 19.01 7.54 -0.13
CA SER A 115 18.60 8.00 -1.47
C SER A 115 18.97 9.47 -1.74
N VAL A 116 19.88 10.04 -0.95
CA VAL A 116 20.39 11.40 -1.14
C VAL A 116 21.92 11.44 -1.23
N ASN A 117 22.44 12.49 -1.84
CA ASN A 117 23.86 12.76 -2.04
C ASN A 117 24.13 14.23 -1.68
N LYS A 118 25.32 14.50 -1.14
CA LYS A 118 25.82 15.87 -0.96
C LYS A 118 26.28 16.44 -2.30
N CYS A 119 25.95 17.69 -2.58
CA CYS A 119 26.32 18.41 -3.79
C CYS A 119 26.81 19.81 -3.42
N ASN A 120 27.83 20.31 -4.12
CA ASN A 120 28.33 21.68 -3.91
C ASN A 120 27.24 22.70 -4.28
N SER A 121 26.99 23.67 -3.38
CA SER A 121 25.99 24.74 -3.56
C SER A 121 26.33 25.67 -4.73
N GLY A 122 27.60 25.89 -5.05
CA GLY A 122 28.02 26.73 -6.18
C GLY A 122 27.57 26.21 -7.56
N ILE A 123 27.23 24.92 -7.69
CA ILE A 123 26.65 24.37 -8.94
C ILE A 123 25.21 24.83 -9.10
N PHE A 124 24.45 24.97 -8.01
CA PHE A 124 23.06 25.40 -8.05
C PHE A 124 22.93 26.88 -8.41
N ASN A 125 23.80 27.74 -7.85
CA ASN A 125 23.83 29.16 -8.19
C ASN A 125 24.09 29.36 -9.69
N ARG A 126 25.04 28.59 -10.27
CA ARG A 126 25.31 28.59 -11.72
C ARG A 126 24.13 28.12 -12.58
N LEU A 127 23.21 27.34 -12.00
CA LEU A 127 22.00 26.86 -12.67
C LEU A 127 20.79 27.76 -12.43
N GLY A 128 20.96 28.90 -11.74
CA GLY A 128 19.86 29.79 -11.37
C GLY A 128 18.87 29.13 -10.40
N MET A 129 19.31 28.14 -9.63
CA MET A 129 18.46 27.44 -8.68
C MET A 129 18.53 28.11 -7.31
N SER A 130 17.38 28.47 -6.74
CA SER A 130 17.31 29.07 -5.40
C SER A 130 17.79 28.08 -4.33
N ILE A 131 18.66 28.56 -3.44
CA ILE A 131 19.09 27.89 -2.23
C ILE A 131 18.91 28.90 -1.09
N PRO A 132 18.52 28.48 0.13
CA PRO A 132 18.56 29.37 1.29
C PRO A 132 19.94 30.03 1.44
N SER A 133 19.96 31.32 1.76
CA SER A 133 21.16 32.12 2.01
C SER A 133 22.11 31.46 3.01
N ASP A 134 21.55 30.71 3.96
CA ASP A 134 22.24 30.12 5.11
C ASP A 134 22.74 28.69 4.80
N ALA A 135 22.57 28.23 3.56
CA ALA A 135 22.96 26.89 3.18
C ALA A 135 24.48 26.74 3.18
N LYS A 136 24.95 25.75 3.95
CA LYS A 136 26.35 25.29 3.95
C LYS A 136 26.87 25.08 2.52
N SER A 137 28.19 25.08 2.35
CA SER A 137 28.89 24.82 1.06
C SER A 137 28.43 23.55 0.32
N THR A 138 27.76 22.62 1.02
CA THR A 138 27.12 21.45 0.42
C THR A 138 25.64 21.35 0.78
N VAL A 139 24.80 21.03 -0.22
CA VAL A 139 23.36 20.81 -0.11
C VAL A 139 22.96 19.38 -0.46
N THR A 140 21.80 18.94 0.05
CA THR A 140 21.28 17.59 -0.13
C THR A 140 20.50 17.45 -1.44
N THR A 141 20.88 16.47 -2.27
CA THR A 141 20.26 16.17 -3.58
C THR A 141 19.85 14.71 -3.69
N CYS A 142 18.63 14.43 -4.15
CA CYS A 142 18.20 13.04 -4.35
C CYS A 142 18.98 12.37 -5.49
N THR A 143 19.08 11.04 -5.44
CA THR A 143 19.71 10.21 -6.50
C THR A 143 19.17 10.48 -7.90
N SER A 144 17.93 10.97 -8.04
CA SER A 144 17.36 11.33 -9.34
C SER A 144 17.80 12.70 -9.85
N CYS A 145 18.02 13.69 -8.98
CA CYS A 145 18.43 15.04 -9.38
C CYS A 145 19.94 15.17 -9.50
N HIS A 146 20.68 14.47 -8.63
CA HIS A 146 22.13 14.58 -8.52
C HIS A 146 22.90 14.35 -9.84
N PRO A 147 22.55 13.36 -10.69
CA PRO A 147 23.26 13.14 -11.96
C PRO A 147 23.07 14.28 -12.98
N HIS A 148 21.95 14.99 -12.93
CA HIS A 148 21.69 16.13 -13.82
C HIS A 148 22.49 17.35 -13.36
N ILE A 149 22.48 17.63 -12.05
CA ILE A 149 23.20 18.75 -11.45
C ILE A 149 24.72 18.59 -11.66
N LYS A 150 25.26 17.38 -11.48
CA LYS A 150 26.67 17.08 -11.78
C LYS A 150 27.08 17.34 -13.23
N LYS A 151 26.13 17.28 -14.16
CA LYS A 151 26.33 17.58 -15.59
C LYS A 151 25.97 19.04 -15.93
N SER A 152 25.80 19.90 -14.93
CA SER A 152 25.34 21.28 -15.09
C SER A 152 24.04 21.38 -15.90
N LYS A 153 23.08 20.47 -15.65
CA LYS A 153 21.75 20.48 -16.27
C LYS A 153 20.67 20.58 -15.20
N VAL A 154 19.63 21.37 -15.47
CA VAL A 154 18.46 21.49 -14.60
C VAL A 154 17.70 20.16 -14.54
N PRO A 155 17.47 19.58 -13.34
CA PRO A 155 16.72 18.34 -13.21
C PRO A 155 15.26 18.45 -13.69
N PRO A 156 14.66 17.39 -14.24
CA PRO A 156 13.28 17.45 -14.75
C PRO A 156 12.22 17.83 -13.71
N PHE A 157 12.43 17.45 -12.44
CA PHE A 157 11.54 17.76 -11.31
C PHE A 157 12.05 18.94 -10.48
N PHE A 158 12.90 19.79 -11.04
CA PHE A 158 13.30 21.01 -10.36
C PHE A 158 12.05 21.85 -10.04
N ILE A 159 12.02 22.48 -8.86
CA ILE A 159 10.89 23.31 -8.41
C ILE A 159 10.51 24.39 -9.44
N GLY A 160 11.50 25.08 -10.03
CA GLY A 160 11.27 26.11 -11.04
C GLY A 160 10.68 25.60 -12.37
N ASN A 161 10.60 24.27 -12.58
CA ASN A 161 9.95 23.67 -13.76
C ASN A 161 8.43 23.46 -13.56
N GLY A 162 7.79 24.27 -12.70
CA GLY A 162 6.35 24.16 -12.42
C GLY A 162 5.97 23.19 -11.30
N TYR A 163 6.91 22.93 -10.39
CA TYR A 163 6.69 22.13 -9.19
C TYR A 163 6.77 22.95 -7.90
N GLU A 164 7.08 24.23 -8.03
CA GLU A 164 6.97 25.22 -6.96
C GLU A 164 5.52 25.32 -6.49
N LEU A 165 5.34 25.35 -5.17
CA LEU A 165 4.03 25.43 -4.55
C LEU A 165 3.74 26.89 -4.19
N ASN A 166 2.58 27.38 -4.60
CA ASN A 166 2.13 28.71 -4.24
C ASN A 166 1.68 28.75 -2.77
N SER A 167 1.79 29.92 -2.16
CA SER A 167 1.15 30.20 -0.87
C SER A 167 -0.38 30.09 -1.01
N ILE A 168 -1.01 29.49 -0.01
CA ILE A 168 -2.47 29.42 0.07
C ILE A 168 -2.92 30.55 0.99
N PRO A 169 -3.96 31.33 0.64
CA PRO A 169 -4.53 32.32 1.54
C PRO A 169 -4.98 31.67 2.87
N SER A 170 -4.74 32.36 4.00
CA SER A 170 -5.11 31.86 5.33
C SER A 170 -6.61 31.57 5.43
N SER A 171 -7.43 32.44 4.82
CA SER A 171 -8.88 32.32 4.67
C SER A 171 -9.32 30.95 4.12
N VAL A 172 -8.61 30.43 3.11
CA VAL A 172 -8.88 29.13 2.49
C VAL A 172 -8.34 27.97 3.35
N THR A 173 -7.18 28.14 4.00
CA THR A 173 -6.59 27.07 4.84
C THR A 173 -7.40 26.78 6.10
N GLN A 174 -8.01 27.82 6.68
CA GLN A 174 -8.85 27.73 7.88
C GLN A 174 -10.28 27.25 7.58
N SER A 175 -10.65 27.19 6.30
CA SER A 175 -11.98 26.78 5.86
C SER A 175 -12.23 25.31 6.16
N ASN A 176 -13.46 24.97 6.55
CA ASN A 176 -13.94 23.60 6.67
C ASN A 176 -14.31 23.01 5.29
N GLN A 177 -14.77 21.76 5.26
CA GLN A 177 -15.03 21.07 4.00
C GLN A 177 -16.17 21.69 3.17
N ILE A 178 -17.23 22.23 3.79
CA ILE A 178 -18.30 22.93 3.06
C ILE A 178 -17.81 24.27 2.54
N GLU A 179 -17.15 25.05 3.40
CA GLU A 179 -16.59 26.36 3.04
C GLU A 179 -15.66 26.23 1.81
N LYS A 180 -14.81 25.20 1.79
CA LYS A 180 -13.98 24.87 0.62
C LYS A 180 -14.80 24.55 -0.63
N GLN A 181 -15.87 23.75 -0.51
CA GLN A 181 -16.74 23.42 -1.65
C GLN A 181 -17.49 24.63 -2.18
N MET A 182 -17.87 25.57 -1.30
CA MET A 182 -18.55 26.82 -1.67
C MET A 182 -17.69 27.71 -2.55
N VAL A 183 -16.37 27.72 -2.34
CA VAL A 183 -15.42 28.53 -3.12
C VAL A 183 -14.71 27.76 -4.25
N SER A 184 -15.03 26.48 -4.44
CA SER A 184 -14.40 25.63 -5.47
C SER A 184 -15.07 25.78 -6.83
N LEU A 185 -14.27 25.92 -7.90
CA LEU A 185 -14.77 25.98 -9.28
C LEU A 185 -15.22 24.62 -9.83
N ARG A 186 -14.83 23.54 -9.15
CA ARG A 186 -15.20 22.16 -9.47
C ARG A 186 -15.55 21.39 -8.21
N LEU A 187 -16.62 20.60 -8.27
CA LEU A 187 -16.99 19.65 -7.23
C LEU A 187 -16.68 18.22 -7.71
N PRO A 188 -15.64 17.57 -7.16
CA PRO A 188 -15.37 16.17 -7.44
C PRO A 188 -16.26 15.27 -6.58
N PHE A 189 -17.44 14.90 -7.09
CA PHE A 189 -18.31 13.97 -6.38
C PHE A 189 -17.68 12.58 -6.32
N MET A 190 -17.48 12.09 -5.10
CA MET A 190 -16.92 10.78 -4.80
C MET A 190 -17.66 10.10 -3.65
N LYS A 191 -17.72 8.77 -3.68
CA LYS A 191 -18.28 7.97 -2.58
C LYS A 191 -17.15 7.36 -1.77
N ILE A 192 -16.74 8.05 -0.71
CA ILE A 192 -15.73 7.57 0.23
C ILE A 192 -16.43 6.87 1.39
N PHE A 193 -15.94 5.68 1.75
CA PHE A 193 -16.42 4.89 2.87
C PHE A 193 -15.29 4.65 3.85
N LYS A 194 -15.60 4.63 5.15
CA LYS A 194 -14.71 4.03 6.14
C LYS A 194 -14.75 2.51 5.97
N CYS A 195 -13.59 1.86 6.01
CA CYS A 195 -13.51 0.41 6.08
C CYS A 195 -14.11 -0.06 7.42
N LEU A 196 -14.79 -1.22 7.42
CA LEU A 196 -15.65 -1.73 8.51
C LEU A 196 -14.89 -2.16 9.79
N ARG A 197 -13.74 -1.54 10.13
CA ARG A 197 -12.91 -1.86 11.31
C ARG A 197 -12.29 -0.62 11.96
N SER A 198 -11.85 -0.81 13.21
CA SER A 198 -11.29 0.17 14.17
C SER A 198 -10.27 1.17 13.61
N ASP A 199 -9.56 0.81 12.55
CA ASP A 199 -8.44 1.58 12.01
C ASP A 199 -8.88 2.88 11.28
N GLY A 200 -10.18 2.99 10.93
CA GLY A 200 -10.76 4.20 10.33
C GLY A 200 -10.26 4.53 8.92
N GLN A 201 -9.60 3.58 8.23
CA GLN A 201 -9.11 3.76 6.87
C GLN A 201 -10.23 4.04 5.87
N LEU A 202 -9.90 4.78 4.81
CA LEU A 202 -10.86 5.20 3.78
C LEU A 202 -10.73 4.36 2.52
N LYS A 203 -11.85 4.12 1.84
CA LYS A 203 -11.91 3.52 0.50
C LYS A 203 -12.87 4.29 -0.39
N ILE A 204 -12.55 4.39 -1.67
CA ILE A 204 -13.46 4.94 -2.69
C ILE A 204 -14.26 3.82 -3.36
N LYS A 205 -15.57 4.03 -3.55
CA LYS A 205 -16.45 3.16 -4.35
C LYS A 205 -16.96 3.92 -5.57
N GLY A 206 -16.80 3.33 -6.76
CA GLY A 206 -17.19 3.97 -8.02
C GLY A 206 -16.10 4.91 -8.58
N ASN A 207 -16.52 5.85 -9.43
CA ASN A 207 -15.66 6.83 -10.08
C ASN A 207 -15.85 8.23 -9.46
N VAL A 208 -14.95 9.15 -9.83
CA VAL A 208 -15.06 10.58 -9.51
C VAL A 208 -15.83 11.25 -10.64
N ILE A 209 -16.86 12.02 -10.28
CA ILE A 209 -17.66 12.82 -11.21
C ILE A 209 -17.30 14.28 -10.98
N ASN A 210 -16.65 14.91 -11.95
CA ASN A 210 -16.22 16.30 -11.87
C ASN A 210 -17.31 17.23 -12.38
N VAL A 211 -17.88 18.06 -11.51
CA VAL A 211 -19.01 18.94 -11.85
C VAL A 211 -18.59 20.40 -11.71
N PRO A 212 -18.78 21.23 -12.75
CA PRO A 212 -18.60 22.68 -12.64
C PRO A 212 -19.50 23.29 -11.58
N THR A 213 -18.97 24.26 -10.85
CA THR A 213 -19.72 25.06 -9.89
C THR A 213 -20.06 26.41 -10.48
N ASP A 214 -21.28 26.87 -10.22
CA ASP A 214 -21.68 28.26 -10.43
C ASP A 214 -21.56 29.02 -9.10
N LEU A 215 -20.59 29.95 -9.03
CA LEU A 215 -20.31 30.70 -7.81
C LEU A 215 -21.36 31.77 -7.52
N THR A 216 -22.17 32.20 -8.51
CA THR A 216 -23.29 33.13 -8.28
C THR A 216 -24.33 32.54 -7.32
N LYS A 217 -24.56 31.22 -7.39
CA LYS A 217 -25.45 30.48 -6.49
C LYS A 217 -24.90 30.37 -5.07
N THR A 218 -23.57 30.33 -4.93
CA THR A 218 -22.92 30.40 -3.62
C THR A 218 -23.07 31.79 -3.04
N THR A 219 -22.82 32.85 -3.82
CA THR A 219 -22.92 34.23 -3.32
C THR A 219 -24.36 34.65 -3.03
N SER A 220 -25.35 34.12 -3.74
CA SER A 220 -26.76 34.45 -3.51
C SER A 220 -27.29 34.02 -2.15
N ILE A 221 -26.67 33.01 -1.52
CA ILE A 221 -27.09 32.51 -0.21
C ILE A 221 -26.32 33.13 0.96
N LEU A 222 -25.26 33.90 0.68
CA LEU A 222 -24.48 34.59 1.72
C LEU A 222 -25.18 35.91 2.11
N PRO A 223 -25.02 36.39 3.36
CA PRO A 223 -25.57 37.67 3.78
C PRO A 223 -25.10 38.81 2.88
N ARG A 224 -26.04 39.54 2.25
CA ARG A 224 -25.70 40.59 1.28
C ARG A 224 -25.20 41.89 1.91
N ARG A 225 -25.69 42.25 3.10
CA ARG A 225 -25.28 43.47 3.81
C ARG A 225 -24.12 43.15 4.76
N ALA A 226 -23.16 44.05 4.85
CA ALA A 226 -21.97 43.89 5.69
C ALA A 226 -22.31 43.74 7.19
N GLU A 227 -23.29 44.51 7.67
CA GLU A 227 -23.82 44.42 9.04
C GLU A 227 -24.34 43.01 9.35
N ASN A 228 -25.15 42.45 8.44
CA ASN A 228 -25.67 41.08 8.57
C ASN A 228 -24.55 40.04 8.49
N LEU A 229 -23.53 40.28 7.67
CA LEU A 229 -22.37 39.38 7.59
C LEU A 229 -21.55 39.38 8.88
N ALA A 230 -21.38 40.55 9.51
CA ALA A 230 -20.72 40.70 10.81
C ALA A 230 -21.54 40.08 11.95
N ALA A 231 -22.87 40.21 11.91
CA ALA A 231 -23.77 39.63 12.91
C ALA A 231 -23.90 38.10 12.79
N VAL A 232 -23.96 37.54 11.57
CA VAL A 232 -24.10 36.10 11.33
C VAL A 232 -22.73 35.42 11.41
N LYS A 233 -22.33 35.06 12.63
CA LYS A 233 -21.08 34.32 12.88
C LYS A 233 -21.09 32.92 12.26
N MET A 234 -22.26 32.25 12.23
CA MET A 234 -22.41 30.87 11.75
C MET A 234 -23.74 30.67 11.02
N MET A 235 -23.72 29.92 9.92
CA MET A 235 -24.89 29.54 9.11
C MET A 235 -24.95 28.01 8.94
N LYS A 236 -26.13 27.40 9.15
CA LYS A 236 -26.34 25.96 8.93
C LYS A 236 -26.61 25.68 7.45
N VAL A 237 -25.68 25.00 6.76
CA VAL A 237 -25.76 24.77 5.30
C VAL A 237 -25.94 23.29 4.98
N LYS A 238 -26.88 22.99 4.07
CA LYS A 238 -27.10 21.66 3.48
C LYS A 238 -26.77 21.68 1.98
N LEU A 239 -25.74 20.93 1.58
CA LEU A 239 -25.39 20.76 0.17
C LEU A 239 -26.18 19.61 -0.46
N LYS A 240 -26.84 19.93 -1.57
CA LYS A 240 -27.57 18.98 -2.40
C LYS A 240 -26.85 18.76 -3.73
N ARG A 241 -27.05 17.58 -4.32
CA ARG A 241 -26.55 17.31 -5.69
C ARG A 241 -27.40 18.00 -6.75
N LYS A 242 -28.70 18.11 -6.48
CA LYS A 242 -29.70 18.81 -7.28
C LYS A 242 -30.72 19.44 -6.34
N SER A 243 -31.24 20.61 -6.68
CA SER A 243 -32.19 21.36 -5.84
C SER A 243 -33.43 20.54 -5.47
N TYR A 244 -34.01 19.83 -6.45
CA TYR A 244 -35.22 19.02 -6.30
C TYR A 244 -35.04 17.72 -5.49
N PHE A 245 -33.81 17.34 -5.12
CA PHE A 245 -33.61 16.19 -4.25
C PHE A 245 -34.04 16.54 -2.82
N LYS A 246 -34.85 15.66 -2.21
CA LYS A 246 -35.23 15.78 -0.79
C LYS A 246 -34.03 15.58 0.13
N GLN A 247 -33.14 14.66 -0.23
CA GLN A 247 -31.94 14.34 0.54
C GLN A 247 -30.77 15.28 0.19
N HIS A 248 -30.03 15.70 1.22
CA HIS A 248 -28.75 16.37 1.10
C HIS A 248 -27.62 15.33 1.22
N TYR A 249 -26.47 15.58 0.58
CA TYR A 249 -25.34 14.65 0.67
C TYR A 249 -24.31 15.06 1.72
N PHE A 250 -24.37 16.30 2.19
CA PHE A 250 -23.45 16.85 3.18
C PHE A 250 -24.09 18.06 3.88
N TYR A 251 -23.85 18.22 5.17
CA TYR A 251 -24.30 19.38 5.95
C TYR A 251 -23.27 19.70 7.02
N GLN A 252 -23.08 20.99 7.28
CA GLN A 252 -22.13 21.51 8.26
C GLN A 252 -22.45 22.98 8.52
N ASN A 253 -21.98 23.51 9.65
CA ASN A 253 -21.99 24.94 9.91
C ASN A 253 -20.91 25.63 9.06
N VAL A 254 -21.22 26.81 8.56
CA VAL A 254 -20.38 27.63 7.67
C VAL A 254 -20.21 29.00 8.30
N ARG A 255 -19.00 29.55 8.26
CA ARG A 255 -18.69 30.93 8.63
C ARG A 255 -18.77 31.81 7.38
N PRO A 256 -19.83 32.61 7.21
CA PRO A 256 -20.02 33.39 5.99
C PRO A 256 -18.89 34.39 5.74
N SER A 257 -18.38 35.05 6.79
CA SER A 257 -17.24 35.99 6.71
C SER A 257 -15.98 35.33 6.13
N LEU A 258 -15.68 34.11 6.55
CA LEU A 258 -14.52 33.36 6.05
C LEU A 258 -14.68 32.98 4.57
N VAL A 259 -15.89 32.59 4.15
CA VAL A 259 -16.19 32.30 2.74
C VAL A 259 -16.03 33.54 1.87
N VAL A 260 -16.54 34.70 2.32
CA VAL A 260 -16.40 35.98 1.62
C VAL A 260 -14.93 36.39 1.51
N SER A 261 -14.18 36.28 2.60
CA SER A 261 -12.73 36.54 2.63
C SER A 261 -11.97 35.62 1.65
N ALA A 262 -12.27 34.32 1.68
CA ALA A 262 -11.68 33.34 0.76
C ALA A 262 -12.00 33.64 -0.72
N LEU A 263 -13.24 34.03 -1.03
CA LEU A 263 -13.62 34.43 -2.39
C LEU A 263 -12.86 35.69 -2.84
N ASN A 264 -12.74 36.70 -1.98
CA ASN A 264 -12.03 37.95 -2.29
C ASN A 264 -10.54 37.70 -2.58
N ASP A 265 -9.91 36.76 -1.85
CA ASP A 265 -8.54 36.34 -2.11
C ASP A 265 -8.40 35.53 -3.41
N LEU A 266 -9.34 34.63 -3.68
CA LEU A 266 -9.29 33.71 -4.81
C LEU A 266 -9.61 34.38 -6.14
N ILE A 267 -10.53 35.35 -6.20
CA ILE A 267 -10.89 36.09 -7.44
C ILE A 267 -9.68 36.79 -8.06
N LYS A 268 -8.72 37.21 -7.24
CA LYS A 268 -7.47 37.85 -7.70
C LYS A 268 -6.50 36.85 -8.36
N LYS A 269 -6.77 35.55 -8.28
CA LYS A 269 -5.89 34.47 -8.75
C LYS A 269 -6.20 34.03 -10.18
N PRO A 270 -5.22 33.46 -10.91
CA PRO A 270 -5.39 33.21 -12.33
C PRO A 270 -6.53 32.25 -12.71
N LEU A 271 -6.85 31.24 -11.89
CA LEU A 271 -7.92 30.28 -12.21
C LEU A 271 -9.33 30.85 -12.03
N TYR A 272 -9.48 31.95 -11.30
CA TYR A 272 -10.78 32.54 -10.94
C TYR A 272 -11.12 33.79 -11.76
N LYS A 273 -10.28 34.17 -12.73
CA LYS A 273 -10.50 35.36 -13.57
C LYS A 273 -11.84 35.30 -14.32
N ASP A 274 -12.17 34.12 -14.81
CA ASP A 274 -13.39 33.84 -15.57
C ASP A 274 -14.56 33.40 -14.68
N ALA A 275 -14.43 33.51 -13.36
CA ALA A 275 -15.51 33.17 -12.44
C ALA A 275 -16.59 34.26 -12.44
N GLU A 276 -17.83 33.88 -12.69
CA GLU A 276 -19.00 34.76 -12.64
C GLU A 276 -19.37 35.03 -11.17
N ILE A 277 -18.97 36.19 -10.66
CA ILE A 277 -19.24 36.67 -9.29
C ILE A 277 -19.43 38.18 -9.33
N ASP A 278 -20.36 38.69 -8.52
CA ASP A 278 -20.53 40.13 -8.26
C ASP A 278 -19.33 40.67 -7.47
N LYS A 279 -18.38 41.28 -8.19
CA LYS A 279 -17.11 41.77 -7.65
C LYS A 279 -17.31 43.04 -6.80
N ASP A 280 -18.27 43.87 -7.16
CA ASP A 280 -18.54 45.14 -6.49
C ASP A 280 -19.18 44.88 -5.13
N TRP A 281 -20.16 43.97 -5.08
CA TRP A 281 -20.72 43.48 -3.82
C TRP A 281 -19.65 42.89 -2.90
N LEU A 282 -18.79 42.03 -3.44
CA LEU A 282 -17.77 41.34 -2.65
C LEU A 282 -16.73 42.32 -2.07
N ALA A 283 -16.33 43.32 -2.85
CA ALA A 283 -15.40 44.36 -2.42
C ALA A 283 -16.03 45.21 -1.30
N HIS A 284 -17.23 45.72 -1.51
CA HIS A 284 -17.97 46.53 -0.54
C HIS A 284 -18.14 45.79 0.80
N VAL A 285 -18.66 44.56 0.75
CA VAL A 285 -18.92 43.79 1.97
C VAL A 285 -17.63 43.44 2.72
N SER A 286 -16.53 43.15 2.00
CA SER A 286 -15.24 42.87 2.62
C SER A 286 -14.59 44.09 3.28
N GLU A 287 -14.80 45.29 2.73
CA GLU A 287 -14.24 46.53 3.25
C GLU A 287 -15.01 47.00 4.48
N THR A 288 -16.35 47.06 4.38
CA THR A 288 -17.20 47.49 5.49
C THR A 288 -17.10 46.57 6.71
N THR A 289 -16.95 45.25 6.52
CA THR A 289 -16.78 44.31 7.65
C THR A 289 -15.46 44.51 8.39
N LYS A 290 -14.36 44.80 7.69
CA LYS A 290 -13.08 45.11 8.34
C LYS A 290 -13.15 46.40 9.16
N SER A 291 -13.88 47.41 8.68
CA SER A 291 -14.09 48.65 9.43
C SER A 291 -14.92 48.44 10.71
N LEU A 292 -15.90 47.53 10.68
CA LEU A 292 -16.72 47.16 11.84
C LEU A 292 -15.93 46.34 12.88
N GLU A 293 -15.04 45.45 12.45
CA GLU A 293 -14.20 44.63 13.33
C GLU A 293 -13.14 45.47 14.08
N ASN A 294 -12.60 46.51 13.45
CA ASN A 294 -11.61 47.41 14.08
C ASN A 294 -12.21 48.40 15.09
N GLY A 295 -13.54 48.47 15.22
CA GLY A 295 -14.24 49.41 16.12
C GLY A 295 -14.61 48.84 17.49
N LEU A 296 -14.23 47.60 17.80
CA LEU A 296 -14.57 46.90 19.05
C LEU A 296 -13.31 46.53 19.83
N ASP A 297 -12.60 47.54 20.36
CA ASP A 297 -11.69 47.34 21.49
C ASP A 297 -12.51 47.44 22.78
N HIS A 298 -12.71 46.31 23.46
CA HIS A 298 -13.10 46.31 24.86
C HIS A 298 -12.37 45.18 25.60
N ASN A 299 -11.55 45.60 26.55
CA ASN A 299 -10.89 44.77 27.56
C ASN A 299 -11.86 43.78 28.21
N SER A 300 -11.49 42.50 28.23
CA SER A 300 -11.90 41.60 29.31
C SER A 300 -10.70 40.73 29.68
N GLU A 301 -10.10 41.05 30.82
CA GLU A 301 -9.24 40.13 31.58
C GLU A 301 -10.06 38.87 31.89
N GLY A 302 -9.51 37.72 31.56
CA GLY A 302 -10.08 36.41 31.85
C GLY A 302 -8.94 35.49 32.25
N THR A 303 -8.96 35.12 33.52
CA THR A 303 -7.96 34.37 34.29
C THR A 303 -7.56 33.04 33.66
N ASP A 304 -6.26 32.74 33.77
CA ASP A 304 -5.67 31.42 33.56
C ASP A 304 -6.29 30.41 34.56
N ASP A 305 -6.87 29.33 34.04
CA ASP A 305 -7.01 28.08 34.78
C ASP A 305 -6.44 26.94 33.92
N GLU A 306 -5.32 26.41 34.39
CA GLU A 306 -4.81 25.12 33.97
C GLU A 306 -5.72 24.00 34.48
N ASP A 307 -5.82 22.96 33.65
CA ASP A 307 -5.86 21.55 34.04
C ASP A 307 -7.12 20.72 33.71
N THR A 308 -6.81 19.49 33.28
CA THR A 308 -7.62 18.27 33.19
C THR A 308 -8.53 17.97 31.96
N ASN A 309 -8.08 16.96 31.20
CA ASN A 309 -8.87 15.87 30.61
C ASN A 309 -10.31 16.16 30.14
N ILE A 310 -10.46 16.54 28.87
CA ILE A 310 -11.72 16.36 28.13
C ILE A 310 -11.41 15.60 26.84
N GLU A 311 -12.05 14.43 26.68
CA GLU A 311 -12.06 13.64 25.45
C GLU A 311 -12.51 14.51 24.25
N PRO A 312 -12.05 14.24 23.01
CA PRO A 312 -12.60 14.93 21.84
C PRO A 312 -14.07 14.52 21.66
N ILE A 313 -14.97 15.33 22.22
CA ILE A 313 -16.41 15.21 22.05
C ILE A 313 -16.71 15.28 20.54
N ASN A 314 -17.30 14.19 20.05
CA ASN A 314 -17.94 14.09 18.75
C ASN A 314 -18.89 15.30 18.56
N PRO A 315 -18.78 16.15 17.52
CA PRO A 315 -19.65 17.31 17.34
C PRO A 315 -21.03 16.91 16.79
N GLY A 316 -21.56 15.79 17.27
CA GLY A 316 -22.94 15.37 17.09
C GLY A 316 -23.66 15.52 18.42
N THR A 317 -24.65 16.40 18.44
CA THR A 317 -25.62 16.60 19.53
C THR A 317 -25.06 17.17 20.83
N MET A 318 -24.75 18.47 20.81
CA MET A 318 -25.08 19.34 21.95
C MET A 318 -25.97 20.45 21.38
N ASP A 319 -27.28 20.32 21.60
CA ASP A 319 -28.24 21.40 21.41
C ASP A 319 -28.08 22.36 22.59
N THR A 320 -27.12 23.28 22.49
CA THR A 320 -27.21 24.54 23.24
C THR A 320 -28.25 25.41 22.53
N MET A 321 -29.22 25.89 23.29
CA MET A 321 -30.34 26.75 22.87
C MET A 321 -29.84 27.97 22.08
N ILE A 322 -29.69 27.80 20.77
CA ILE A 322 -29.47 28.88 19.80
C ILE A 322 -30.69 28.89 18.90
N GLU A 323 -31.37 30.03 18.90
CA GLU A 323 -32.56 30.41 18.15
C GLU A 323 -32.65 29.75 16.76
N ASN A 324 -33.89 29.43 16.35
CA ASN A 324 -34.28 28.80 15.08
C ASN A 324 -33.57 29.39 13.85
N CYS A 325 -32.33 28.98 13.58
CA CYS A 325 -31.66 29.21 12.31
C CYS A 325 -32.01 28.05 11.37
N ASP A 326 -32.96 28.30 10.49
CA ASP A 326 -33.35 27.36 9.43
C ASP A 326 -32.14 26.97 8.56
N PHE A 327 -32.11 25.71 8.13
CA PHE A 327 -31.04 25.22 7.26
C PHE A 327 -31.16 25.82 5.86
N VAL A 328 -30.13 26.54 5.43
CA VAL A 328 -30.01 26.99 4.04
C VAL A 328 -29.57 25.80 3.17
N SER A 329 -30.44 25.37 2.26
CA SER A 329 -30.20 24.23 1.38
C SER A 329 -29.96 24.69 -0.06
N PHE A 330 -28.83 24.33 -0.68
CA PHE A 330 -28.57 24.68 -2.08
C PHE A 330 -27.69 23.64 -2.79
N ALA A 331 -27.67 23.72 -4.12
CA ALA A 331 -26.96 22.79 -5.00
C ALA A 331 -26.03 23.57 -5.96
N PRO A 332 -24.73 23.70 -5.63
CA PRO A 332 -23.82 24.57 -6.39
C PRO A 332 -23.59 24.13 -7.85
N GLY A 333 -23.66 22.83 -8.12
CA GLY A 333 -23.50 22.25 -9.47
C GLY A 333 -24.82 21.99 -10.20
N ASP A 334 -25.95 22.49 -9.70
CA ASP A 334 -27.25 22.23 -10.33
C ASP A 334 -27.36 22.89 -11.70
N GLY A 335 -27.94 22.20 -12.67
CA GLY A 335 -27.98 22.63 -14.08
C GLY A 335 -26.65 22.50 -14.84
N MET A 336 -25.52 22.25 -14.17
CA MET A 336 -24.22 22.11 -14.82
C MET A 336 -24.00 20.67 -15.31
N LYS A 337 -23.46 20.52 -16.53
CA LYS A 337 -23.08 19.21 -17.08
C LYS A 337 -21.73 18.77 -16.52
N PRO A 338 -21.61 17.52 -16.00
CA PRO A 338 -20.32 17.00 -15.57
C PRO A 338 -19.30 16.99 -16.70
N LEU A 339 -18.06 17.35 -16.40
CA LEU A 339 -16.94 17.34 -17.35
C LEU A 339 -16.04 16.12 -17.10
N SER A 340 -15.46 15.59 -18.16
CA SER A 340 -14.43 14.56 -18.03
C SER A 340 -13.17 15.16 -17.40
N ILE A 341 -12.62 14.49 -16.37
CA ILE A 341 -11.36 14.89 -15.72
C ILE A 341 -10.20 14.95 -16.72
N LEU A 342 -10.27 14.19 -17.82
CA LEU A 342 -9.22 14.17 -18.84
C LEU A 342 -9.29 15.36 -19.80
N ILE A 343 -10.44 16.02 -19.90
CA ILE A 343 -10.72 17.11 -20.85
C ILE A 343 -10.67 18.46 -20.12
N ASP A 344 -11.16 18.51 -18.88
CA ASP A 344 -11.20 19.74 -18.09
C ASP A 344 -9.79 20.14 -17.65
N ASP A 345 -9.26 21.18 -18.29
CA ASP A 345 -7.97 21.74 -17.94
C ASP A 345 -7.98 22.24 -16.50
N HIS A 346 -6.94 21.86 -15.77
CA HIS A 346 -6.78 22.20 -14.37
C HIS A 346 -7.91 21.67 -13.45
N ALA A 347 -8.57 20.56 -13.82
CA ALA A 347 -9.64 19.96 -13.01
C ALA A 347 -9.22 19.72 -11.56
N GLU A 348 -7.98 19.29 -11.33
CA GLU A 348 -7.44 19.11 -9.99
C GLU A 348 -7.28 20.45 -9.26
N GLU A 349 -6.62 21.42 -9.89
CA GLU A 349 -6.34 22.72 -9.28
C GLU A 349 -7.62 23.54 -9.00
N LYS A 350 -8.64 23.40 -9.85
CA LYS A 350 -9.97 24.02 -9.69
C LYS A 350 -10.84 23.35 -8.63
N ALA A 351 -10.60 22.08 -8.33
CA ALA A 351 -11.36 21.29 -7.35
C ALA A 351 -10.84 21.42 -5.91
N PHE A 352 -9.55 21.76 -5.75
CA PHE A 352 -8.89 21.81 -4.45
C PHE A 352 -8.20 23.15 -4.22
N PRO A 353 -8.95 24.25 -4.04
CA PRO A 353 -8.38 25.58 -3.81
C PRO A 353 -7.51 25.64 -2.54
N ASP A 354 -7.80 24.80 -1.55
CA ASP A 354 -7.03 24.64 -0.33
C ASP A 354 -5.69 23.91 -0.51
N LEU A 355 -5.44 23.32 -1.68
CA LEU A 355 -4.15 22.72 -2.02
C LEU A 355 -3.34 23.59 -2.98
N PHE A 356 -4.02 24.30 -3.89
CA PHE A 356 -3.40 25.03 -5.01
C PHE A 356 -3.51 26.56 -4.94
N GLY A 357 -4.33 27.10 -4.04
CA GLY A 357 -4.50 28.55 -3.85
C GLY A 357 -5.05 29.29 -5.08
N GLY A 358 -5.79 28.61 -5.96
CA GLY A 358 -6.34 29.21 -7.18
C GLY A 358 -5.33 29.46 -8.32
N HIS A 359 -4.17 28.83 -8.26
CA HIS A 359 -3.15 28.93 -9.31
C HIS A 359 -3.08 27.68 -10.20
N PRO A 360 -2.95 27.83 -11.53
CA PRO A 360 -2.69 26.72 -12.42
C PRO A 360 -1.26 26.20 -12.23
N ARG A 361 -1.04 24.92 -12.58
CA ARG A 361 0.32 24.38 -12.64
C ARG A 361 1.06 24.95 -13.84
N THR A 362 2.16 25.65 -13.61
CA THR A 362 3.01 26.27 -14.63
C THR A 362 3.93 25.24 -15.31
N ASN A 363 3.41 24.46 -16.26
CA ASN A 363 4.19 23.37 -16.87
C ASN A 363 5.23 23.84 -17.88
N LYS A 364 6.40 24.24 -17.37
CA LYS A 364 7.61 24.46 -18.19
C LYS A 364 8.34 23.16 -18.56
N SER A 365 7.99 22.03 -17.93
CA SER A 365 8.74 20.76 -18.08
C SER A 365 8.27 19.89 -19.27
N PRO A 366 9.17 19.14 -19.93
CA PRO A 366 8.85 18.20 -21.01
C PRO A 366 8.22 16.87 -20.55
N LEU A 367 7.89 16.71 -19.26
CA LEU A 367 7.44 15.44 -18.70
C LEU A 367 5.97 15.16 -19.03
N LYS A 368 5.73 14.32 -20.05
CA LYS A 368 4.39 13.83 -20.45
C LYS A 368 3.77 12.82 -19.47
N ASN A 369 4.49 12.34 -18.46
CA ASN A 369 4.03 11.23 -17.61
C ASN A 369 3.38 11.72 -16.29
N TYR A 370 2.06 11.65 -16.24
CA TYR A 370 1.24 12.07 -15.08
C TYR A 370 1.58 11.34 -13.77
N LEU A 371 1.90 10.03 -13.80
CA LEU A 371 2.27 9.28 -12.59
C LEU A 371 3.51 9.85 -11.89
N LYS A 372 4.46 10.35 -12.67
CA LYS A 372 5.68 10.98 -12.15
C LYS A 372 5.35 12.32 -11.48
N VAL A 373 4.40 13.07 -12.02
CA VAL A 373 3.89 14.33 -11.42
C VAL A 373 3.19 14.03 -10.10
N VAL A 374 2.28 13.06 -10.08
CA VAL A 374 1.57 12.61 -8.86
C VAL A 374 2.58 12.23 -7.77
N ARG A 375 3.54 11.35 -8.06
CA ARG A 375 4.58 10.98 -7.10
C ARG A 375 5.39 12.18 -6.60
N SER A 376 5.60 13.20 -7.44
CA SER A 376 6.29 14.42 -7.02
C SER A 376 5.48 15.24 -6.04
N LYS A 377 4.17 15.40 -6.26
CA LYS A 377 3.25 16.08 -5.34
C LYS A 377 3.13 15.31 -4.01
N LEU A 378 2.94 13.99 -4.06
CA LEU A 378 2.75 13.15 -2.86
C LEU A 378 3.99 13.01 -1.97
N LEU A 379 5.19 13.06 -2.55
CA LEU A 379 6.44 12.99 -1.82
C LEU A 379 7.01 14.38 -1.50
N ASN A 380 6.28 15.47 -1.72
CA ASN A 380 6.75 16.80 -1.36
C ASN A 380 6.94 16.91 0.17
N VAL A 381 7.90 17.74 0.60
CA VAL A 381 8.10 18.09 2.02
C VAL A 381 6.83 18.73 2.58
N ASP A 382 6.18 19.58 1.80
CA ASP A 382 4.83 20.02 2.11
C ASP A 382 3.83 18.86 1.96
N ARG A 383 3.22 18.47 3.08
CA ARG A 383 2.37 17.28 3.16
C ARG A 383 0.93 17.52 2.69
N ARG A 384 0.53 18.73 2.29
CA ARG A 384 -0.87 19.06 1.96
C ARG A 384 -1.52 18.10 0.96
N PHE A 385 -0.79 17.64 -0.06
CA PHE A 385 -1.30 16.68 -1.05
C PHE A 385 -1.35 15.23 -0.55
N ALA A 386 -0.46 14.87 0.38
CA ALA A 386 -0.40 13.52 0.92
C ALA A 386 -1.44 13.30 2.03
N SER A 387 -1.79 14.37 2.75
CA SER A 387 -2.74 14.34 3.85
C SER A 387 -4.19 14.46 3.41
N ASP A 388 -4.47 15.05 2.23
CA ASP A 388 -5.84 15.19 1.74
C ASP A 388 -6.35 13.91 1.05
N SER A 389 -7.24 13.18 1.75
CA SER A 389 -7.78 11.90 1.26
C SER A 389 -8.61 12.04 -0.03
N SER A 390 -9.33 13.15 -0.22
CA SER A 390 -10.15 13.40 -1.41
C SER A 390 -9.26 13.58 -2.64
N ASN A 391 -8.17 14.32 -2.49
CA ASN A 391 -7.15 14.54 -3.51
C ASN A 391 -6.40 13.25 -3.86
N LEU A 392 -6.06 12.42 -2.86
CA LEU A 392 -5.48 11.09 -3.11
C LEU A 392 -6.39 10.22 -3.99
N PHE A 393 -7.69 10.15 -3.66
CA PHE A 393 -8.65 9.37 -4.46
C PHE A 393 -8.90 9.98 -5.83
N PHE A 394 -8.94 11.31 -5.94
CA PHE A 394 -9.02 12.03 -7.21
C PHE A 394 -7.86 11.63 -8.13
N LYS A 395 -6.61 11.76 -7.65
CA LYS A 395 -5.40 11.38 -8.38
C LYS A 395 -5.36 9.91 -8.78
N CYS A 396 -5.81 9.03 -7.87
CA CYS A 396 -5.91 7.60 -8.13
C CYS A 396 -6.83 7.32 -9.32
N LYS A 397 -8.01 7.96 -9.34
CA LYS A 397 -9.00 7.80 -10.40
C LYS A 397 -8.60 8.46 -11.70
N GLU A 398 -8.02 9.66 -11.66
CA GLU A 398 -7.47 10.29 -12.86
C GLU A 398 -6.34 9.44 -13.47
N THR A 399 -5.45 8.90 -12.65
CA THR A 399 -4.39 7.97 -13.11
C THR A 399 -4.97 6.76 -13.81
N GLN A 400 -6.04 6.17 -13.25
CA GLN A 400 -6.73 5.03 -13.84
C GLN A 400 -7.32 5.42 -15.22
N LEU A 401 -8.07 6.51 -15.28
CA LEU A 401 -8.67 7.01 -16.52
C LEU A 401 -7.64 7.32 -17.61
N ARG A 402 -6.50 7.94 -17.25
CA ARG A 402 -5.40 8.22 -18.20
C ARG A 402 -4.78 6.95 -18.78
N LYS A 403 -4.65 5.89 -17.97
CA LYS A 403 -4.15 4.59 -18.46
C LYS A 403 -5.15 3.92 -19.40
N ASP A 404 -6.43 4.06 -19.11
CA ASP A 404 -7.50 3.50 -19.93
C ASP A 404 -7.59 4.24 -21.28
N ALA A 405 -7.52 5.58 -21.27
CA ALA A 405 -7.56 6.42 -22.46
C ALA A 405 -6.34 6.25 -23.39
N ALA A 406 -5.17 5.88 -22.85
CA ALA A 406 -3.96 5.61 -23.64
C ALA A 406 -4.05 4.34 -24.50
N ASN A 407 -5.13 3.56 -24.40
CA ASN A 407 -5.41 2.42 -25.26
C ASN A 407 -6.51 2.78 -26.28
N PRO A 408 -6.15 3.30 -27.48
CA PRO A 408 -7.13 3.70 -28.48
C PRO A 408 -7.73 2.45 -29.15
N ALA A 409 -8.92 2.03 -28.71
CA ALA A 409 -9.73 1.10 -29.48
C ALA A 409 -11.23 1.42 -29.31
N VAL A 410 -11.98 1.20 -30.39
CA VAL A 410 -13.35 1.68 -30.64
C VAL A 410 -14.35 1.11 -29.62
N PRO A 411 -15.12 1.95 -28.89
CA PRO A 411 -16.03 1.52 -27.82
C PRO A 411 -17.12 0.51 -28.24
N ASN A 412 -17.74 0.71 -29.40
CA ASN A 412 -18.96 -0.01 -29.78
C ASN A 412 -18.74 -1.51 -30.11
N LYS A 413 -17.54 -1.92 -30.57
CA LYS A 413 -17.24 -3.34 -30.84
C LYS A 413 -16.74 -4.13 -29.61
N MET A 414 -16.53 -3.45 -28.48
CA MET A 414 -15.90 -4.05 -27.29
C MET A 414 -16.90 -4.57 -26.26
N ILE A 415 -18.14 -4.05 -26.28
CA ILE A 415 -19.23 -4.50 -25.41
C ILE A 415 -19.67 -5.92 -25.79
N ASP A 416 -19.72 -6.21 -27.08
CA ASP A 416 -20.23 -7.50 -27.60
C ASP A 416 -19.31 -8.71 -27.35
N ASN A 417 -18.06 -8.49 -26.93
CA ASN A 417 -17.02 -9.55 -26.85
C ASN A 417 -16.17 -9.52 -25.56
N ASP A 418 -16.62 -8.83 -24.51
CA ASP A 418 -15.87 -8.64 -23.24
C ASP A 418 -14.43 -8.10 -23.44
N GLN A 419 -14.15 -7.47 -24.59
CA GLN A 419 -12.80 -7.01 -24.91
C GLN A 419 -12.40 -5.80 -24.07
N GLY A 420 -13.38 -5.09 -23.49
CA GLY A 420 -13.16 -4.02 -22.51
C GLY A 420 -12.28 -4.45 -21.34
N TYR A 421 -12.41 -5.70 -20.87
CA TYR A 421 -11.56 -6.21 -19.78
C TYR A 421 -10.08 -6.24 -20.15
N ARG A 422 -9.73 -6.48 -21.43
CA ARG A 422 -8.32 -6.52 -21.87
C ARG A 422 -7.65 -5.15 -21.77
N MET A 423 -8.39 -4.05 -21.81
CA MET A 423 -7.86 -2.69 -21.67
C MET A 423 -7.26 -2.46 -20.27
N LEU A 424 -7.79 -3.14 -19.25
CA LEU A 424 -7.37 -3.00 -17.87
C LEU A 424 -6.05 -3.72 -17.54
N HIS A 425 -5.38 -4.38 -18.49
CA HIS A 425 -4.15 -5.13 -18.23
C HIS A 425 -2.99 -4.28 -17.66
N ASN A 426 -3.00 -2.96 -17.90
CA ASN A 426 -2.02 -1.99 -17.36
C ASN A 426 -2.43 -1.38 -16.01
N VAL A 427 -3.65 -1.70 -15.55
CA VAL A 427 -4.17 -1.31 -14.24
C VAL A 427 -3.83 -2.43 -13.27
N GLN A 428 -2.86 -2.15 -12.39
CA GLN A 428 -2.42 -3.11 -11.37
C GLN A 428 -3.61 -3.58 -10.53
N ASN A 429 -3.64 -4.88 -10.23
CA ASN A 429 -4.72 -5.56 -9.50
C ASN A 429 -6.10 -5.57 -10.20
N SER A 430 -6.20 -5.13 -11.46
CA SER A 430 -7.41 -5.38 -12.25
C SER A 430 -7.57 -6.89 -12.53
N PRO A 431 -8.80 -7.38 -12.81
CA PRO A 431 -9.00 -8.78 -13.19
C PRO A 431 -8.12 -9.22 -14.37
N SER A 432 -7.96 -8.37 -15.39
CA SER A 432 -7.11 -8.69 -16.54
C SER A 432 -5.62 -8.69 -16.21
N TYR A 433 -5.16 -7.78 -15.34
CA TYR A 433 -3.78 -7.78 -14.84
C TYR A 433 -3.49 -9.06 -14.04
N LEU A 434 -4.39 -9.43 -13.12
CA LEU A 434 -4.25 -10.63 -12.30
C LEU A 434 -4.30 -11.91 -13.14
N ALA A 435 -5.15 -11.97 -14.17
CA ALA A 435 -5.17 -13.08 -15.12
C ALA A 435 -3.86 -13.21 -15.90
N ALA A 436 -3.25 -12.09 -16.30
CA ALA A 436 -1.94 -12.09 -16.96
C ALA A 436 -0.82 -12.54 -16.01
N MET A 437 -0.82 -12.05 -14.76
CA MET A 437 0.15 -12.48 -13.75
C MET A 437 0.01 -13.97 -13.42
N ARG A 438 -1.21 -14.48 -13.27
CA ARG A 438 -1.48 -15.91 -13.08
C ARG A 438 -0.89 -16.75 -14.21
N LYS A 439 -1.07 -16.33 -15.47
CA LYS A 439 -0.45 -17.01 -16.63
C LYS A 439 1.07 -17.01 -16.56
N ASN A 440 1.69 -15.92 -16.09
CA ASN A 440 3.14 -15.86 -15.89
C ASN A 440 3.60 -16.84 -14.81
N VAL A 441 2.91 -16.90 -13.66
CA VAL A 441 3.23 -17.86 -12.59
C VAL A 441 3.08 -19.29 -13.10
N PHE A 442 2.02 -19.62 -13.84
CA PHE A 442 1.89 -20.94 -14.46
C PHE A 442 2.99 -21.25 -15.46
N ALA A 443 3.46 -20.25 -16.22
CA ALA A 443 4.62 -20.45 -17.09
C ALA A 443 5.90 -20.73 -16.29
N MET A 444 6.12 -20.01 -15.19
CA MET A 444 7.26 -20.27 -14.29
C MET A 444 7.18 -21.68 -13.70
N VAL A 445 6.01 -22.11 -13.23
CA VAL A 445 5.82 -23.47 -12.67
C VAL A 445 6.03 -24.55 -13.73
N ARG A 446 5.64 -24.30 -14.99
CA ARG A 446 5.88 -25.23 -16.09
C ARG A 446 7.35 -25.31 -16.51
N GLN A 447 8.12 -24.23 -16.35
CA GLN A 447 9.52 -24.16 -16.78
C GLN A 447 10.49 -24.57 -15.68
N GLU A 448 10.26 -24.09 -14.46
CA GLU A 448 11.15 -24.27 -13.30
C GLU A 448 10.66 -25.37 -12.35
N GLY A 449 9.49 -25.95 -12.62
CA GLY A 449 8.84 -26.90 -11.72
C GLY A 449 8.16 -26.23 -10.52
N GLN A 450 7.88 -27.02 -9.51
CA GLN A 450 7.19 -26.56 -8.31
C GLN A 450 8.07 -25.56 -7.51
N PRO A 451 7.49 -24.46 -6.99
CA PRO A 451 8.22 -23.59 -6.06
C PRO A 451 8.63 -24.37 -4.80
N THR A 452 9.72 -23.98 -4.15
CA THR A 452 10.21 -24.61 -2.91
C THR A 452 9.46 -24.07 -1.68
N LEU A 453 9.34 -22.74 -1.60
CA LEU A 453 8.77 -22.06 -0.44
C LEU A 453 7.67 -21.07 -0.86
N PHE A 454 6.64 -20.97 -0.02
CA PHE A 454 5.66 -19.91 -0.03
C PHE A 454 5.83 -19.06 1.23
N LEU A 455 5.98 -17.75 1.05
CA LEU A 455 6.13 -16.79 2.15
C LEU A 455 5.03 -15.74 2.09
N THR A 456 4.57 -15.33 3.27
CA THR A 456 3.74 -14.14 3.42
C THR A 456 4.29 -13.21 4.48
N PHE A 457 4.14 -11.91 4.22
CA PHE A 457 4.52 -10.85 5.15
C PHE A 457 3.35 -9.89 5.31
N SER A 458 2.83 -9.78 6.54
CA SER A 458 1.88 -8.74 6.95
C SER A 458 2.64 -7.64 7.69
N PRO A 459 2.42 -6.36 7.39
CA PRO A 459 2.88 -5.28 8.25
C PRO A 459 1.97 -5.15 9.47
N SER A 460 2.50 -4.53 10.50
CA SER A 460 1.74 -4.06 11.64
C SER A 460 2.12 -2.60 11.89
N GLU A 461 1.56 -1.69 11.09
CA GLU A 461 1.91 -0.26 11.11
C GLU A 461 1.79 0.35 12.51
N SER A 462 0.80 -0.08 13.31
CA SER A 462 0.58 0.37 14.68
C SER A 462 1.61 -0.12 15.70
N THR A 463 2.41 -1.14 15.38
CA THR A 463 3.48 -1.67 16.25
C THR A 463 4.88 -1.33 15.76
N TRP A 464 5.01 -0.79 14.54
CA TRP A 464 6.28 -0.34 14.01
C TRP A 464 6.65 1.03 14.60
N THR A 465 7.40 1.00 15.70
CA THR A 465 7.87 2.19 16.43
C THR A 465 8.61 3.16 15.53
N ASP A 466 9.52 2.68 14.69
CA ASP A 466 10.26 3.49 13.70
C ASP A 466 9.30 4.28 12.80
N LEU A 467 8.27 3.62 12.23
CA LEU A 467 7.26 4.26 11.39
C LEU A 467 6.49 5.34 12.17
N LEU A 468 6.08 5.06 13.41
CA LEU A 468 5.36 6.00 14.25
C LEU A 468 6.22 7.24 14.59
N LYS A 469 7.51 7.06 14.90
CA LYS A 469 8.46 8.16 15.12
C LYS A 469 8.58 9.03 13.87
N ILE A 470 8.66 8.42 12.68
CA ILE A 470 8.73 9.13 11.39
C ILE A 470 7.46 9.95 11.15
N LEU A 471 6.29 9.34 11.31
CA LEU A 471 5.00 10.02 11.12
C LEU A 471 4.82 11.17 12.12
N TYR A 472 5.18 10.95 13.39
CA TYR A 472 5.11 11.97 14.43
C TYR A 472 6.03 13.16 14.11
N LYS A 473 7.27 12.89 13.68
CA LYS A 473 8.23 13.92 13.26
C LYS A 473 7.74 14.72 12.06
N LEU A 474 7.20 14.07 11.03
CA LEU A 474 6.69 14.76 9.85
C LEU A 474 5.46 15.61 10.15
N ARG A 475 4.66 15.21 11.15
CA ARG A 475 3.43 15.90 11.52
C ARG A 475 3.66 17.08 12.46
N TYR A 476 4.40 16.86 13.54
CA TYR A 476 4.55 17.82 14.64
C TYR A 476 5.89 18.54 14.63
N SER A 477 6.80 18.17 13.73
CA SER A 477 8.20 18.65 13.72
C SER A 477 8.94 18.39 15.04
N LYS A 478 8.47 17.42 15.83
CA LYS A 478 9.06 16.98 17.11
C LYS A 478 9.50 15.52 17.03
N THR A 479 10.59 15.18 17.70
CA THR A 479 11.02 13.77 17.82
C THR A 479 10.26 13.12 18.97
N LEU A 480 9.73 11.92 18.74
CA LEU A 480 9.09 11.12 19.77
C LEU A 480 10.18 10.40 20.58
N SER A 481 10.15 10.51 21.92
CA SER A 481 11.04 9.74 22.79
C SER A 481 10.67 8.27 22.76
N ASP A 482 11.63 7.40 23.05
CA ASP A 482 11.46 5.94 23.05
C ASP A 482 10.51 5.49 24.18
N ASP A 483 10.41 6.27 25.26
CA ASP A 483 9.57 5.98 26.43
C ASP A 483 8.10 6.43 26.24
N THR A 484 7.80 7.20 25.20
CA THR A 484 6.45 7.74 25.01
C THR A 484 5.50 6.68 24.45
N VAL A 485 4.56 6.23 25.27
CA VAL A 485 3.53 5.25 24.88
C VAL A 485 2.34 5.96 24.25
N LEU A 486 2.24 5.90 22.91
CA LEU A 486 1.07 6.39 22.18
C LEU A 486 -0.12 5.44 22.32
N THR A 487 -1.32 6.00 22.51
CA THR A 487 -2.58 5.25 22.52
C THR A 487 -2.88 4.68 21.13
N TYR A 488 -3.73 3.66 21.05
CA TYR A 488 -4.12 3.09 19.75
C TYR A 488 -4.83 4.11 18.83
N ALA A 489 -5.61 5.03 19.40
CA ALA A 489 -6.26 6.11 18.67
C ALA A 489 -5.23 7.06 18.05
N GLN A 490 -4.25 7.53 18.83
CA GLN A 490 -3.17 8.38 18.35
C GLN A 490 -2.35 7.70 17.24
N LYS A 491 -2.00 6.41 17.42
CA LYS A 491 -1.30 5.61 16.41
C LYS A 491 -2.11 5.52 15.11
N SER A 492 -3.40 5.22 15.22
CA SER A 492 -4.30 5.11 14.07
C SER A 492 -4.45 6.45 13.34
N ASP A 493 -4.50 7.55 14.07
CA ASP A 493 -4.60 8.90 13.51
C ASP A 493 -3.32 9.32 12.78
N LEU A 494 -2.13 8.98 13.30
CA LEU A 494 -0.87 9.20 12.57
C LEU A 494 -0.84 8.44 11.23
N ILE A 495 -1.24 7.16 11.25
CA ILE A 495 -1.25 6.29 10.06
C ILE A 495 -2.27 6.81 9.03
N ARG A 496 -3.46 7.20 9.47
CA ARG A 496 -4.54 7.65 8.58
C ARG A 496 -4.23 8.96 7.88
N GLN A 497 -3.46 9.84 8.53
CA GLN A 497 -3.19 11.19 8.05
C GLN A 497 -2.05 11.26 7.05
N ASP A 498 -1.17 10.25 6.96
CA ASP A 498 -0.17 10.18 5.90
C ASP A 498 -0.01 8.74 5.35
N PRO A 499 -1.02 8.24 4.61
CA PRO A 499 -0.97 6.90 4.03
C PRO A 499 0.13 6.76 2.96
N VAL A 500 0.64 7.88 2.42
CA VAL A 500 1.73 7.89 1.45
C VAL A 500 3.04 7.46 2.12
N VAL A 501 3.34 7.99 3.29
CA VAL A 501 4.54 7.60 4.07
C VAL A 501 4.42 6.15 4.50
N CYS A 502 3.27 5.70 5.02
CA CYS A 502 3.05 4.31 5.40
C CYS A 502 3.32 3.34 4.24
N ALA A 503 2.71 3.59 3.07
CA ALA A 503 2.91 2.75 1.88
C ALA A 503 4.35 2.79 1.37
N THR A 504 5.01 3.95 1.41
CA THR A 504 6.40 4.11 0.94
C THR A 504 7.39 3.46 1.90
N TYR A 505 7.17 3.57 3.21
CA TYR A 505 7.95 2.90 4.24
C TYR A 505 7.84 1.39 4.10
N PHE A 506 6.62 0.85 4.00
CA PHE A 506 6.40 -0.57 3.77
C PHE A 506 7.16 -1.09 2.53
N ASP A 507 7.02 -0.41 1.38
CA ASP A 507 7.71 -0.81 0.14
C ASP A 507 9.24 -0.75 0.31
N HIS A 508 9.77 0.26 1.02
CA HIS A 508 11.20 0.36 1.29
C HIS A 508 11.71 -0.77 2.20
N THR A 509 11.03 -1.01 3.32
CA THR A 509 11.36 -2.07 4.28
C THR A 509 11.31 -3.43 3.61
N PHE A 510 10.22 -3.74 2.89
CA PHE A 510 10.10 -5.02 2.20
C PHE A 510 11.14 -5.19 1.10
N ARG A 511 11.41 -4.18 0.26
CA ARG A 511 12.44 -4.28 -0.78
C ARG A 511 13.83 -4.48 -0.21
N THR A 512 14.14 -3.85 0.91
CA THR A 512 15.46 -3.99 1.56
C THR A 512 15.58 -5.37 2.20
N LEU A 513 14.53 -5.87 2.86
CA LEU A 513 14.47 -7.25 3.35
C LEU A 513 14.61 -8.26 2.20
N PHE A 514 13.94 -8.01 1.08
CA PHE A 514 13.98 -8.87 -0.08
C PHE A 514 15.38 -8.93 -0.73
N LYS A 515 16.18 -7.85 -0.61
CA LYS A 515 17.60 -7.89 -0.98
C LYS A 515 18.38 -8.88 -0.11
N LEU A 516 18.12 -8.91 1.21
CA LEU A 516 18.73 -9.91 2.11
C LEU A 516 18.31 -11.33 1.77
N ILE A 517 17.04 -11.56 1.49
CA ILE A 517 16.51 -12.87 1.07
C ILE A 517 17.23 -13.38 -0.20
N LYS A 518 17.56 -12.48 -1.13
CA LYS A 518 18.28 -12.82 -2.36
C LYS A 518 19.80 -12.93 -2.19
N SER A 519 20.35 -12.45 -1.09
CA SER A 519 21.80 -12.51 -0.85
C SER A 519 22.21 -13.94 -0.56
N LYS A 520 23.24 -14.43 -1.27
CA LYS A 520 23.69 -15.82 -1.20
C LYS A 520 24.07 -16.27 0.22
N ASN A 521 24.60 -15.37 1.06
CA ASN A 521 25.23 -15.75 2.32
C ASN A 521 24.43 -15.32 3.57
N VAL A 522 23.15 -14.96 3.43
CA VAL A 522 22.37 -14.39 4.55
C VAL A 522 21.34 -15.39 5.05
N ILE A 523 20.16 -15.44 4.41
CA ILE A 523 19.00 -16.20 4.89
C ILE A 523 19.07 -17.64 4.39
N PHE A 524 19.03 -17.83 3.07
CA PHE A 524 19.00 -19.15 2.44
C PHE A 524 20.38 -19.64 2.00
N LYS A 525 21.39 -19.45 2.87
CA LYS A 525 22.84 -19.67 2.64
C LYS A 525 23.21 -20.68 1.52
N GLU A 526 22.93 -21.96 1.77
CA GLU A 526 23.25 -23.07 0.85
C GLU A 526 22.27 -23.22 -0.32
N HIS A 527 21.08 -22.64 -0.20
CA HIS A 527 19.95 -22.78 -1.12
C HIS A 527 19.58 -21.42 -1.72
N SER A 528 20.45 -20.86 -2.55
CA SER A 528 20.26 -19.50 -3.06
C SER A 528 18.97 -19.33 -3.88
N VAL A 529 18.35 -18.15 -3.85
CA VAL A 529 17.09 -17.90 -4.57
C VAL A 529 17.34 -17.81 -6.09
N LYS A 530 16.94 -18.85 -6.83
CA LYS A 530 17.08 -18.93 -8.30
C LYS A 530 15.99 -18.13 -9.01
N HIS A 531 14.72 -18.40 -8.68
CA HIS A 531 13.56 -17.69 -9.22
C HIS A 531 12.62 -17.27 -8.09
N PHE A 532 11.84 -16.22 -8.34
CA PHE A 532 10.86 -15.74 -7.38
C PHE A 532 9.68 -15.09 -8.09
N PHE A 533 8.53 -15.12 -7.43
CA PHE A 533 7.37 -14.33 -7.77
C PHE A 533 6.78 -13.76 -6.49
N TYR A 534 6.40 -12.49 -6.47
CA TYR A 534 5.61 -11.97 -5.36
C TYR A 534 4.55 -10.98 -5.86
N ARG A 535 3.48 -10.88 -5.09
CA ARG A 535 2.44 -9.86 -5.25
C ARG A 535 2.16 -9.18 -3.91
N VAL A 536 1.71 -7.93 -3.98
CA VAL A 536 1.22 -7.18 -2.82
C VAL A 536 -0.29 -7.06 -2.94
N GLU A 537 -1.01 -7.65 -1.99
CA GLU A 537 -2.46 -7.62 -1.87
C GLU A 537 -2.86 -6.73 -0.71
N TYR A 538 -3.83 -5.84 -0.89
CA TYR A 538 -4.33 -5.01 0.20
C TYR A 538 -5.51 -5.72 0.87
N LYS A 539 -5.33 -6.14 2.13
CA LYS A 539 -6.40 -6.80 2.90
C LYS A 539 -7.54 -5.82 3.17
N TYR A 540 -8.71 -6.31 3.60
CA TYR A 540 -9.90 -5.49 3.89
C TYR A 540 -9.70 -4.34 4.91
N ARG A 541 -8.60 -4.36 5.68
CA ARG A 541 -8.19 -3.29 6.60
C ARG A 541 -7.39 -2.18 5.90
N GLY A 542 -7.05 -2.36 4.62
CA GLY A 542 -6.24 -1.47 3.78
C GLY A 542 -4.74 -1.50 4.04
N SER A 543 -4.25 -2.45 4.86
CA SER A 543 -2.82 -2.74 4.98
C SER A 543 -2.35 -3.68 3.85
N PRO A 544 -1.13 -3.46 3.30
CA PRO A 544 -0.56 -4.31 2.27
C PRO A 544 -0.17 -5.69 2.82
N HIS A 545 -0.14 -6.70 1.98
CA HIS A 545 0.22 -8.07 2.34
C HIS A 545 1.01 -8.71 1.22
N VAL A 546 2.22 -9.16 1.52
CA VAL A 546 3.04 -9.83 0.51
C VAL A 546 2.66 -11.30 0.46
N HIS A 547 2.50 -11.81 -0.76
CA HIS A 547 2.49 -13.24 -1.06
C HIS A 547 3.64 -13.52 -2.01
N MET A 548 4.51 -14.45 -1.66
CA MET A 548 5.76 -14.71 -2.37
C MET A 548 6.00 -16.21 -2.56
N LEU A 549 6.47 -16.58 -3.74
CA LEU A 549 6.93 -17.90 -4.13
C LEU A 549 8.44 -17.82 -4.38
N LEU A 550 9.20 -18.76 -3.84
CA LEU A 550 10.64 -18.88 -4.06
C LEU A 550 10.97 -20.26 -4.62
N TRP A 551 11.83 -20.29 -5.65
CA TRP A 551 12.52 -21.48 -6.13
C TRP A 551 13.96 -21.39 -5.64
N LEU A 552 14.32 -22.27 -4.71
CA LEU A 552 15.66 -22.31 -4.16
C LEU A 552 16.52 -23.28 -4.97
N ASP A 553 17.78 -22.90 -5.16
CA ASP A 553 18.77 -23.74 -5.83
C ASP A 553 19.20 -24.90 -4.92
N ASN A 554 19.49 -26.06 -5.51
CA ASN A 554 19.87 -27.31 -4.80
C ASN A 554 18.91 -27.76 -3.69
N ALA A 555 17.66 -27.29 -3.69
CA ALA A 555 16.68 -27.66 -2.68
C ALA A 555 15.92 -28.93 -3.07
N SER A 556 15.67 -29.79 -2.10
CA SER A 556 14.84 -30.99 -2.26
C SER A 556 13.43 -30.62 -2.73
N VAL A 557 12.99 -31.25 -3.84
CA VAL A 557 11.64 -31.10 -4.38
C VAL A 557 10.80 -32.28 -3.91
N PHE A 558 9.61 -31.98 -3.41
CA PHE A 558 8.68 -33.01 -2.98
C PHE A 558 8.03 -33.69 -4.18
N ASP A 559 8.19 -35.01 -4.27
CA ASP A 559 7.53 -35.84 -5.27
C ASP A 559 6.74 -36.96 -4.56
N PRO A 560 5.39 -36.95 -4.60
CA PRO A 560 4.57 -38.01 -4.02
C PRO A 560 4.90 -39.41 -4.55
N ALA A 561 5.43 -39.53 -5.77
CA ALA A 561 5.78 -40.81 -6.39
C ALA A 561 7.11 -41.37 -5.88
N LYS A 562 7.91 -40.56 -5.17
CA LYS A 562 9.26 -40.91 -4.67
C LYS A 562 9.36 -40.68 -3.16
N PRO A 563 8.86 -41.61 -2.34
CA PRO A 563 8.88 -41.50 -0.88
C PRO A 563 10.28 -41.25 -0.29
N GLU A 564 11.34 -41.71 -0.95
CA GLU A 564 12.74 -41.48 -0.58
C GLU A 564 13.11 -39.99 -0.49
N THR A 565 12.41 -39.12 -1.23
CA THR A 565 12.64 -37.67 -1.21
C THR A 565 12.11 -37.00 0.06
N PHE A 566 11.24 -37.67 0.83
CA PHE A 566 10.54 -37.06 1.95
C PHE A 566 11.50 -36.69 3.08
N GLY A 567 12.48 -37.55 3.38
CA GLY A 567 13.49 -37.29 4.40
C GLY A 567 14.32 -36.04 4.09
N ALA A 568 14.80 -35.93 2.85
CA ALA A 568 15.55 -34.76 2.39
C ALA A 568 14.70 -33.48 2.41
N CYS A 569 13.40 -33.56 2.12
CA CYS A 569 12.48 -32.43 2.26
C CYS A 569 12.28 -32.03 3.74
N VAL A 570 12.14 -32.99 4.66
CA VAL A 570 12.00 -32.73 6.10
C VAL A 570 13.26 -32.05 6.66
N THR A 571 14.45 -32.47 6.25
CA THR A 571 15.71 -31.80 6.63
C THR A 571 15.72 -30.34 6.19
N LEU A 572 15.30 -30.07 4.95
CA LEU A 572 15.18 -28.70 4.44
C LEU A 572 14.14 -27.87 5.21
N ILE A 573 12.99 -28.47 5.55
CA ILE A 573 11.93 -27.82 6.34
C ILE A 573 12.47 -27.44 7.71
N ASN A 574 13.07 -28.38 8.45
CA ASN A 574 13.61 -28.12 9.79
C ASN A 574 14.71 -27.05 9.78
N LYS A 575 15.44 -26.90 8.66
CA LYS A 575 16.47 -25.86 8.51
C LYS A 575 15.91 -24.44 8.41
N TYR A 576 14.74 -24.26 7.80
CA TYR A 576 14.23 -22.92 7.45
C TYR A 576 12.88 -22.57 8.09
N ILE A 577 12.14 -23.55 8.60
CA ILE A 577 10.78 -23.39 9.10
C ILE A 577 10.70 -23.98 10.50
N THR A 578 10.31 -23.15 11.45
CA THR A 578 10.00 -23.57 12.82
C THR A 578 8.71 -22.92 13.29
N CYS A 579 8.11 -23.51 14.31
CA CYS A 579 7.06 -22.87 15.12
C CYS A 579 7.41 -22.88 16.61
N MET A 580 8.63 -23.30 16.95
CA MET A 580 9.18 -23.36 18.30
C MET A 580 10.44 -22.50 18.33
N VAL A 581 10.60 -21.73 19.39
CA VAL A 581 11.72 -20.81 19.58
C VAL A 581 12.09 -20.82 21.06
N ASP A 582 13.38 -20.87 21.34
CA ASP A 582 13.94 -20.79 22.69
C ASP A 582 13.77 -19.37 23.24
N ASP A 583 13.58 -19.23 24.56
CA ASP A 583 13.32 -17.94 25.20
C ASP A 583 14.43 -16.91 24.99
N GLY A 584 15.67 -17.35 24.75
CA GLY A 584 16.82 -16.49 24.45
C GLY A 584 16.92 -16.01 22.99
N SER A 585 16.10 -16.52 22.07
CA SER A 585 16.16 -16.14 20.65
C SER A 585 15.42 -14.81 20.41
N PRO A 586 15.96 -13.90 19.57
CA PRO A 586 15.27 -12.65 19.21
C PRO A 586 13.89 -12.86 18.58
N ALA A 587 13.62 -14.04 18.03
CA ALA A 587 12.31 -14.39 17.49
C ALA A 587 11.22 -14.53 18.57
N HIS A 588 11.59 -14.82 19.82
CA HIS A 588 10.66 -15.02 20.93
C HIS A 588 9.86 -13.73 21.23
N GLU A 589 10.52 -12.57 21.20
CA GLU A 589 9.91 -11.24 21.41
C GLU A 589 8.69 -11.02 20.49
N TYR A 590 8.75 -11.53 19.26
CA TYR A 590 7.72 -11.33 18.24
C TYR A 590 6.71 -12.48 18.16
N LEU A 591 6.88 -13.57 18.91
CA LEU A 591 6.10 -14.80 18.77
C LEU A 591 4.60 -14.58 18.86
N HIS A 592 4.16 -13.69 19.76
CA HIS A 592 2.77 -13.27 19.91
C HIS A 592 2.13 -12.75 18.59
N LYS A 593 2.93 -12.22 17.66
CA LYS A 593 2.46 -11.74 16.34
C LYS A 593 2.19 -12.88 15.34
N ASN A 594 2.73 -14.07 15.58
CA ASN A 594 2.48 -15.28 14.78
C ASN A 594 1.55 -16.29 15.48
N THR A 595 1.16 -16.01 16.72
CA THR A 595 0.12 -16.73 17.44
C THR A 595 -1.26 -16.33 16.91
N HIS A 596 -2.00 -17.30 16.42
CA HIS A 596 -3.37 -17.09 15.99
C HIS A 596 -4.29 -16.92 17.20
N SER A 597 -5.12 -15.88 17.20
CA SER A 597 -6.20 -15.74 18.17
C SER A 597 -7.53 -15.83 17.46
N HIS A 598 -8.42 -16.72 17.92
CA HIS A 598 -9.77 -16.88 17.40
C HIS A 598 -10.73 -15.73 17.82
N THR A 599 -10.19 -14.53 18.04
CA THR A 599 -10.93 -13.34 18.46
C THR A 599 -11.74 -12.70 17.33
N THR A 600 -11.37 -12.97 16.07
CA THR A 600 -12.05 -12.37 14.91
C THR A 600 -13.00 -13.35 14.22
N ARG A 601 -14.28 -12.97 14.03
CA ARG A 601 -15.27 -13.76 13.25
C ARG A 601 -14.81 -14.13 11.83
N THR A 602 -13.78 -13.47 11.30
CA THR A 602 -13.21 -13.72 9.97
C THR A 602 -12.33 -14.94 9.84
N CYS A 603 -11.78 -15.45 10.96
CA CYS A 603 -11.01 -16.70 10.89
C CYS A 603 -11.93 -17.91 10.70
N TYR A 604 -13.19 -17.84 11.13
CA TYR A 604 -14.15 -18.90 10.97
C TYR A 604 -14.79 -18.89 9.58
N ARG A 605 -14.94 -20.09 9.01
CA ARG A 605 -15.79 -20.38 7.86
C ARG A 605 -16.89 -21.33 8.34
N THR A 606 -18.13 -21.04 7.95
CA THR A 606 -19.24 -21.96 8.14
C THR A 606 -19.07 -23.12 7.17
N ASP A 607 -18.97 -24.33 7.70
CA ASP A 607 -19.07 -25.54 6.91
C ASP A 607 -20.55 -25.80 6.61
N LYS A 608 -20.95 -25.71 5.34
CA LYS A 608 -22.36 -25.86 4.94
C LYS A 608 -22.88 -27.26 5.22
N ASP A 609 -22.00 -28.25 5.20
CA ASP A 609 -22.37 -29.66 5.32
C ASP A 609 -22.51 -30.11 6.79
N LYS A 610 -21.85 -29.39 7.72
CA LYS A 610 -21.75 -29.80 9.14
C LYS A 610 -22.32 -28.80 10.15
N GLN A 611 -22.83 -27.64 9.73
CA GLN A 611 -23.31 -26.57 10.62
C GLN A 611 -22.26 -26.14 11.69
N MET A 612 -20.98 -26.46 11.49
CA MET A 612 -19.88 -26.15 12.42
C MET A 612 -19.01 -25.01 11.91
N LYS A 613 -18.53 -24.17 12.83
CA LYS A 613 -17.53 -23.12 12.54
C LYS A 613 -16.14 -23.73 12.53
N LYS A 614 -15.49 -23.79 11.37
CA LYS A 614 -14.11 -24.27 11.21
C LYS A 614 -13.16 -23.09 10.96
N CYS A 615 -11.97 -23.11 11.55
CA CYS A 615 -10.95 -22.11 11.23
C CYS A 615 -10.47 -22.27 9.77
N ARG A 616 -10.45 -21.19 9.00
CA ARG A 616 -10.01 -21.11 7.60
C ARG A 616 -8.56 -21.55 7.41
N PHE A 617 -7.75 -21.41 8.46
CA PHE A 617 -6.34 -21.77 8.48
C PHE A 617 -6.08 -23.17 9.06
N ASN A 618 -7.13 -23.91 9.44
CA ASN A 618 -7.05 -25.21 10.10
C ASN A 618 -6.28 -25.17 11.44
N ILE A 619 -6.46 -24.09 12.22
CA ILE A 619 -5.93 -23.93 13.57
C ILE A 619 -7.02 -24.35 14.59
N PRO A 620 -6.70 -25.05 15.70
CA PRO A 620 -5.37 -25.45 16.18
C PRO A 620 -4.69 -26.52 15.33
N TYR A 621 -3.36 -26.48 15.28
CA TYR A 621 -2.53 -27.50 14.64
C TYR A 621 -2.30 -28.69 15.59
N PRO A 622 -2.39 -29.94 15.10
CA PRO A 622 -2.11 -31.14 15.91
C PRO A 622 -0.65 -31.20 16.40
N PRO A 623 -0.39 -31.58 17.66
CA PRO A 623 0.97 -31.82 18.17
C PRO A 623 1.70 -32.94 17.42
N MET A 624 3.02 -32.81 17.28
CA MET A 624 3.89 -33.76 16.56
C MET A 624 5.29 -33.80 17.20
N ASN A 625 5.80 -35.00 17.47
CA ASN A 625 7.16 -35.21 18.03
C ASN A 625 8.27 -34.86 17.03
N GLU A 626 7.98 -34.97 15.73
CA GLU A 626 8.90 -34.72 14.64
C GLU A 626 8.17 -34.03 13.48
N THR A 627 8.91 -33.30 12.65
CA THR A 627 8.38 -32.75 11.41
C THR A 627 8.20 -33.87 10.39
N CYS A 628 7.02 -33.98 9.79
CA CYS A 628 6.78 -34.98 8.76
C CYS A 628 5.82 -34.48 7.67
N ILE A 629 5.85 -35.14 6.52
CA ILE A 629 4.90 -34.90 5.42
C ILE A 629 3.91 -36.06 5.39
N LEU A 630 2.63 -35.76 5.56
CA LEU A 630 1.56 -36.76 5.53
C LEU A 630 0.79 -36.67 4.21
N THR A 631 0.60 -37.81 3.54
CA THR A 631 -0.23 -37.94 2.34
C THR A 631 -1.64 -38.44 2.71
N PRO A 632 -2.70 -37.99 2.01
CA PRO A 632 -4.05 -38.47 2.27
C PRO A 632 -4.14 -40.00 2.18
N LEU A 633 -5.06 -40.60 2.93
CA LEU A 633 -5.47 -41.97 2.64
C LEU A 633 -6.30 -41.95 1.34
N THR A 634 -5.98 -42.83 0.39
CA THR A 634 -6.80 -43.00 -0.82
C THR A 634 -8.16 -43.58 -0.44
N GLU A 635 -9.19 -43.19 -1.19
CA GLU A 635 -10.59 -43.60 -0.91
C GLU A 635 -10.76 -45.11 -0.90
N ASP A 636 -10.01 -45.81 -1.75
CA ASP A 636 -10.04 -47.27 -1.89
C ASP A 636 -9.47 -48.03 -0.68
N ILE A 637 -8.63 -47.39 0.15
CA ILE A 637 -7.93 -48.07 1.27
C ILE A 637 -8.72 -47.98 2.58
N SER A 638 -9.71 -47.09 2.69
CA SER A 638 -10.46 -46.89 3.93
C SER A 638 -11.92 -47.31 3.81
N ASN A 639 -12.32 -48.34 4.56
CA ASN A 639 -13.73 -48.66 4.77
C ASN A 639 -14.50 -47.39 5.23
N PRO A 640 -15.67 -47.06 4.64
CA PRO A 640 -16.47 -45.89 5.01
C PRO A 640 -16.73 -45.75 6.52
N ILE A 641 -16.92 -46.88 7.20
CA ILE A 641 -17.13 -46.93 8.66
C ILE A 641 -15.87 -46.46 9.40
N THR A 642 -14.71 -47.01 9.05
CA THR A 642 -13.42 -46.62 9.62
C THR A 642 -13.13 -45.14 9.38
N ARG A 643 -13.46 -44.63 8.19
CA ARG A 643 -13.31 -43.22 7.86
C ARG A 643 -14.18 -42.32 8.74
N LYS A 644 -15.42 -42.72 9.01
CA LYS A 644 -16.33 -42.00 9.91
C LYS A 644 -15.81 -41.99 11.35
N ILE A 645 -15.34 -43.14 11.86
CA ILE A 645 -14.75 -43.28 13.20
C ILE A 645 -13.52 -42.35 13.35
N ARG A 646 -12.57 -42.41 12.41
CA ARG A 646 -11.37 -41.57 12.44
C ARG A 646 -11.70 -40.08 12.34
N THR A 647 -12.72 -39.71 11.57
CA THR A 647 -13.18 -38.32 11.48
C THR A 647 -13.71 -37.82 12.82
N LEU A 648 -14.50 -38.63 13.53
CA LEU A 648 -15.00 -38.30 14.88
C LEU A 648 -13.86 -38.21 15.91
N GLN A 649 -12.88 -39.11 15.84
CA GLN A 649 -11.67 -39.03 16.69
C GLN A 649 -10.88 -37.74 16.45
N TYR A 650 -10.73 -37.33 15.18
CA TYR A 650 -10.08 -36.06 14.84
C TYR A 650 -10.86 -34.85 15.35
N GLU A 651 -12.19 -34.88 15.31
CA GLU A 651 -13.03 -33.82 15.88
C GLU A 651 -12.86 -33.72 17.41
N LYS A 652 -12.79 -34.85 18.12
CA LYS A 652 -12.47 -34.90 19.56
C LYS A 652 -11.08 -34.32 19.86
N LEU A 653 -10.08 -34.65 19.05
CA LEU A 653 -8.73 -34.08 19.16
C LEU A 653 -8.77 -32.55 19.00
N LEU A 654 -9.44 -32.03 17.98
CA LEU A 654 -9.55 -30.59 17.77
C LEU A 654 -10.27 -29.89 18.91
N GLN A 655 -11.28 -30.54 19.50
CA GLN A 655 -12.00 -29.99 20.66
C GLN A 655 -11.07 -29.91 21.88
N TYR A 656 -10.35 -30.99 22.19
CA TYR A 656 -9.34 -31.02 23.24
C TYR A 656 -8.29 -29.91 23.08
N LEU A 657 -7.78 -29.71 21.86
CA LEU A 657 -6.81 -28.64 21.58
C LEU A 657 -7.37 -27.23 21.73
N ARG A 658 -8.68 -27.02 21.53
CA ARG A 658 -9.32 -25.71 21.74
C ARG A 658 -9.54 -25.42 23.22
N ASP A 659 -9.89 -26.45 23.98
CA ASP A 659 -10.23 -26.33 25.40
C ASP A 659 -8.97 -26.26 26.30
N PHE A 660 -7.80 -26.59 25.74
CA PHE A 660 -6.52 -26.45 26.45
C PHE A 660 -6.24 -24.98 26.82
N LYS A 661 -6.11 -24.72 28.12
CA LYS A 661 -5.72 -23.43 28.69
C LYS A 661 -4.22 -23.41 28.94
N ASP A 662 -3.54 -22.41 28.39
CA ASP A 662 -2.07 -22.29 28.50
C ASP A 662 -1.59 -21.90 29.92
N SER A 663 -2.49 -21.60 30.86
CA SER A 663 -2.20 -21.20 32.25
C SER A 663 -2.01 -22.36 33.23
N ASP A 664 -2.40 -23.57 32.88
CA ASP A 664 -2.48 -24.68 33.83
C ASP A 664 -1.31 -25.66 33.57
N SER A 665 -0.36 -25.72 34.52
CA SER A 665 0.80 -26.63 34.66
C SER A 665 2.17 -26.20 34.07
N SER A 666 3.20 -26.37 34.90
CA SER A 666 4.63 -26.21 34.60
C SER A 666 5.16 -27.24 33.58
N SER A 667 4.43 -28.33 33.33
CA SER A 667 4.73 -29.33 32.29
C SER A 667 3.55 -29.47 31.32
N ALA A 668 3.76 -29.03 30.07
CA ALA A 668 2.78 -29.27 29.00
C ALA A 668 2.63 -30.77 28.76
N PRO A 669 1.42 -31.31 28.54
CA PRO A 669 1.23 -32.73 28.26
C PRO A 669 2.00 -33.12 26.99
N SER A 670 2.69 -34.26 27.07
CA SER A 670 3.39 -34.88 25.94
C SER A 670 2.39 -35.36 24.88
N LEU A 671 2.88 -35.74 23.69
CA LEU A 671 1.99 -36.32 22.70
C LEU A 671 1.38 -37.62 23.23
N GLU A 672 2.17 -38.42 23.93
CA GLU A 672 1.79 -39.70 24.52
C GLU A 672 0.64 -39.54 25.54
N ASP A 673 0.71 -38.51 26.40
CA ASP A 673 -0.37 -38.19 27.35
C ASP A 673 -1.68 -37.84 26.64
N ILE A 674 -1.59 -37.08 25.53
CA ILE A 674 -2.74 -36.70 24.71
C ILE A 674 -3.34 -37.94 24.03
N LEU A 675 -2.50 -38.84 23.51
CA LEU A 675 -2.95 -40.08 22.88
C LEU A 675 -3.67 -40.98 23.89
N GLN A 676 -3.14 -41.14 25.10
CA GLN A 676 -3.77 -41.92 26.17
C GLN A 676 -5.13 -41.33 26.55
N LYS A 677 -5.21 -40.01 26.73
CA LYS A 677 -6.46 -39.31 27.09
C LYS A 677 -7.54 -39.40 26.02
N LEU A 678 -7.15 -39.49 24.74
CA LEU A 678 -8.08 -39.65 23.61
C LEU A 678 -8.31 -41.11 23.21
N SER A 679 -7.74 -42.07 23.97
CA SER A 679 -7.82 -43.51 23.68
C SER A 679 -7.32 -43.87 22.27
N ILE A 680 -6.22 -43.24 21.83
CA ILE A 680 -5.53 -43.54 20.57
C ILE A 680 -4.34 -44.44 20.89
N LYS A 681 -4.22 -45.60 20.25
CA LYS A 681 -3.28 -46.65 20.68
C LYS A 681 -1.82 -46.28 20.49
N ASN A 682 -1.48 -45.61 19.39
CA ASN A 682 -0.11 -45.25 19.05
C ASN A 682 -0.03 -44.09 18.05
N VAL A 683 1.20 -43.60 17.82
CA VAL A 683 1.50 -42.49 16.90
C VAL A 683 1.12 -42.83 15.44
N ASN A 684 1.18 -44.10 15.03
CA ASN A 684 0.79 -44.50 13.66
C ASN A 684 -0.73 -44.42 13.44
N GLU A 685 -1.52 -44.80 14.45
CA GLU A 685 -2.97 -44.60 14.44
C GLU A 685 -3.31 -43.10 14.43
N TYR A 686 -2.62 -42.29 15.23
CA TYR A 686 -2.75 -40.83 15.23
C TYR A 686 -2.45 -40.21 13.86
N LYS A 687 -1.32 -40.58 13.23
CA LYS A 687 -0.98 -40.16 11.87
C LYS A 687 -2.06 -40.61 10.88
N SER A 688 -2.62 -41.81 11.02
CA SER A 688 -3.71 -42.32 10.16
C SER A 688 -5.02 -41.55 10.32
N ILE A 689 -5.36 -41.13 11.54
CA ILE A 689 -6.52 -40.24 11.83
C ILE A 689 -6.35 -38.91 11.08
N ILE A 690 -5.18 -38.28 11.19
CA ILE A 690 -4.89 -37.02 10.49
C ILE A 690 -4.96 -37.21 8.96
N ARG A 691 -4.35 -38.28 8.44
CA ARG A 691 -4.33 -38.63 7.01
C ARG A 691 -5.73 -38.84 6.42
N THR A 692 -6.72 -39.16 7.26
CA THR A 692 -8.13 -39.33 6.85
C THR A 692 -8.81 -38.00 6.53
N VAL A 693 -8.38 -36.90 7.15
CA VAL A 693 -9.05 -35.58 7.06
C VAL A 693 -8.35 -34.65 6.07
N ILE A 694 -7.05 -34.84 5.83
CA ILE A 694 -6.31 -34.07 4.83
C ILE A 694 -6.71 -34.48 3.41
N ARG A 695 -6.79 -33.51 2.50
CA ARG A 695 -7.16 -33.72 1.09
C ARG A 695 -5.97 -33.75 0.14
N ARG A 696 -4.78 -33.40 0.63
CA ARG A 696 -3.54 -33.29 -0.15
C ARG A 696 -2.33 -33.52 0.75
N PRO A 697 -1.15 -33.82 0.19
CA PRO A 697 0.10 -33.89 0.95
C PRO A 697 0.32 -32.62 1.76
N THR A 698 0.49 -32.74 3.07
CA THR A 698 0.54 -31.61 4.00
C THR A 698 1.71 -31.77 4.95
N VAL A 699 2.46 -30.67 5.16
CA VAL A 699 3.55 -30.61 6.13
C VAL A 699 2.98 -30.40 7.52
N PHE A 700 3.42 -31.22 8.47
CA PHE A 700 3.18 -31.03 9.90
C PHE A 700 4.52 -30.81 10.59
N LEU A 701 4.71 -29.61 11.15
CA LEU A 701 5.92 -29.25 11.88
C LEU A 701 5.95 -29.89 13.27
N LYS A 702 7.14 -30.25 13.75
CA LYS A 702 7.38 -30.59 15.15
C LYS A 702 6.84 -29.47 16.06
N ARG A 703 5.91 -29.82 16.96
CA ARG A 703 5.28 -28.86 17.87
C ARG A 703 4.69 -29.55 19.09
N THR A 704 4.76 -28.89 20.24
CA THR A 704 4.00 -29.29 21.44
C THR A 704 2.62 -28.64 21.43
N ILE A 705 1.77 -28.98 22.41
CA ILE A 705 0.46 -28.37 22.59
C ILE A 705 0.52 -26.84 22.82
N LYS A 706 1.61 -26.33 23.40
CA LYS A 706 1.83 -24.89 23.62
C LYS A 706 1.93 -24.11 22.30
N GLN A 707 2.47 -24.74 21.23
CA GLN A 707 2.62 -24.12 19.91
C GLN A 707 1.49 -24.50 18.92
N ARG A 708 0.37 -25.07 19.40
CA ARG A 708 -0.79 -25.43 18.56
C ARG A 708 -1.39 -24.25 17.79
N MET A 709 -1.22 -23.03 18.30
CA MET A 709 -1.76 -21.80 17.73
C MET A 709 -0.75 -21.02 16.86
N ILE A 710 0.50 -21.50 16.76
CA ILE A 710 1.59 -20.79 16.10
C ILE A 710 1.77 -21.33 14.67
N SER A 711 1.81 -20.41 13.70
CA SER A 711 2.10 -20.72 12.29
C SER A 711 3.62 -20.85 12.05
N GLY A 712 4.03 -21.45 10.94
CA GLY A 712 5.44 -21.62 10.62
C GLY A 712 6.10 -20.29 10.30
N PHE A 713 7.29 -20.04 10.83
CA PHE A 713 8.11 -18.87 10.51
C PHE A 713 9.58 -19.26 10.36
N ASN A 714 10.36 -18.34 9.82
CA ASN A 714 11.81 -18.49 9.74
C ASN A 714 12.44 -17.66 10.86
N GLU A 715 13.25 -18.32 11.69
CA GLU A 715 13.80 -17.73 12.91
C GLU A 715 14.70 -16.51 12.63
N GLU A 716 15.45 -16.50 11.52
CA GLU A 716 16.29 -15.35 11.15
C GLU A 716 15.48 -14.19 10.54
N LEU A 717 14.46 -14.48 9.73
CA LEU A 717 13.64 -13.46 9.06
C LEU A 717 12.64 -12.77 9.98
N PHE A 718 12.11 -13.51 10.96
CA PHE A 718 11.05 -13.01 11.83
C PHE A 718 11.43 -11.76 12.64
N PRO A 719 12.58 -11.72 13.35
CA PRO A 719 13.02 -10.51 14.06
C PRO A 719 13.44 -9.38 13.12
N LEU A 720 13.83 -9.69 11.87
CA LEU A 720 14.09 -8.66 10.86
C LEU A 720 12.80 -8.00 10.36
N TRP A 721 11.69 -8.75 10.27
CA TRP A 721 10.40 -8.24 9.85
C TRP A 721 9.57 -7.60 10.99
N GLN A 722 9.73 -8.10 12.22
CA GLN A 722 9.04 -7.62 13.43
C GLN A 722 7.51 -7.58 13.32
N SER A 723 6.95 -8.43 12.47
CA SER A 723 5.51 -8.51 12.25
C SER A 723 5.11 -9.90 11.78
N ASN A 724 3.81 -10.12 11.60
CA ASN A 724 3.30 -11.42 11.21
C ASN A 724 3.92 -11.87 9.88
N MET A 725 4.51 -13.06 9.89
CA MET A 725 5.03 -13.74 8.71
C MET A 725 4.64 -15.22 8.76
N ASP A 726 4.42 -15.79 7.59
CA ASP A 726 4.16 -17.23 7.45
C ASP A 726 5.06 -17.78 6.36
N ILE A 727 5.71 -18.92 6.62
CA ILE A 727 6.54 -19.65 5.66
C ILE A 727 6.04 -21.09 5.59
N GLN A 728 5.81 -21.56 4.37
CA GLN A 728 5.34 -22.91 4.10
C GLN A 728 6.21 -23.54 3.03
N PHE A 729 6.58 -24.81 3.25
CA PHE A 729 7.19 -25.61 2.21
C PHE A 729 6.11 -26.12 1.26
N ALA A 730 6.33 -25.96 -0.04
CA ALA A 730 5.31 -26.28 -1.02
C ALA A 730 5.28 -27.79 -1.31
N THR A 731 4.13 -28.42 -1.07
CA THR A 731 3.90 -29.85 -1.33
C THR A 731 3.00 -30.12 -2.53
N CYS A 732 2.37 -29.10 -3.09
CA CYS A 732 1.67 -29.17 -4.37
C CYS A 732 1.62 -27.79 -5.04
N SER A 733 1.83 -27.75 -6.36
CA SER A 733 1.82 -26.53 -7.18
C SER A 733 0.47 -25.79 -7.16
N ASP A 734 -0.66 -26.50 -7.05
CA ASP A 734 -2.01 -25.89 -7.04
C ASP A 734 -2.34 -25.13 -5.75
N THR A 735 -1.53 -25.30 -4.70
CA THR A 735 -1.83 -24.77 -3.36
C THR A 735 -1.69 -23.25 -3.26
N TYR A 736 -0.86 -22.64 -4.11
CA TYR A 736 -0.36 -21.29 -3.90
C TYR A 736 -0.60 -20.34 -5.09
N ILE A 737 -1.24 -20.81 -6.17
CA ILE A 737 -1.39 -20.07 -7.45
C ILE A 737 -2.79 -19.50 -7.67
#